data_AF-A0A2V8QIM3-F1
#
_entry.id   AF-A0A2V8QIM3-F1
#
_cell.length_a   1.000
_cell.length_b   1.000
_cell.length_c   1.000
_cell.angle_alpha   90.00
_cell.angle_beta   90.00
_cell.angle_gamma   90.00
#
_symmetry.space_group_name_H-M   'P 1'
#
loop_
_entity.id
_entity.type
_entity.pdbx_description
1 polymer ?
#
loop_
_entity_poly.entity_id
_entity_poly.type
_entity_poly.pdbx_seq_one_letter_code
_entity_poly.pdbx_strand_id
1 'polypeptide(L)'
;FRKAVHLNDIHLEKGMHCVDCHFRQDAHGNGVLYNEPRAAIQIGCTDCHGTIRKRATLIPSGFAAGLSVKDDKFGQGVVRNLATIRFRDVDGGRVLLFQTIRSDTKKKDENGNEVALKAGDIIQNSMVVPGRWWRVKQTADTINPNASHPEDYSQKSRYAKTMQTDNATWGEVPVDDKLLAHRDENMTCFACHSSWVTGCFGCHLSMQANRKMPNRHNEGGDTRNYTTYNYQVLRDDVFMLGRDGTVTGNRIAPVRSSSAVLVSSQNQNREWIYSQQQTVSAEGYSGQTFNTHVPHTVRATETKTCTDCHVSKSNDNNAWMAQLLLQGTNFVNFMGRYVYVASGDALEAVVATERTEPQAVLGSTLQKIAYPGNYQEFVKSGRELREAYEHKGNPRALQVQLRGEYAYVAAGEGGLRVYDVAQIDQKGFSERITTAPVSRFGQKFWVRTKYATAVGVPSTLAVDPARWRMTNDGRMVSPDEARRLRPAQLMNEEQPIHPLYAYLYVVDKYEGLIVVNAATLLDGDPLNNYLKRQLDDRKYPDAAFNPDGALTDANNITIAGTNAYITTDRELVVVSIDDPLNPKIMGRVAFRHPRAVAIQFRYGFVVDDEGLKTIDVSPPGQVRYDGIYIPLADGRDVYVARTYAYVAEGKNGIAVVNIIQPNNPCLDQTYNAEGALNDARQVKIAMTNASLFAYVADGRNGLRILQLTSQETMPTYAGFSPRPEPQLIASFKTRGEALAVSKPLDRDRAMDESGNQIAVFGRRGARPFNFDEIQRMLRTGEGNGDYFTVTDEPSNAPRSFAGTSRMNSGVLTGLLLGVLVSVTSYCGARRLGRRKLRRS
;
A
#
# COMPACT_ATOMS: atom_id res chain seq x y z
N PHE A 1 -3.96 -3.80 -18.92
CA PHE A 1 -5.28 -3.14 -18.73
C PHE A 1 -5.67 -2.30 -19.95
N ARG A 2 -6.44 -2.85 -20.91
CA ARG A 2 -7.12 -2.09 -21.99
C ARG A 2 -8.59 -1.75 -21.62
N LYS A 3 -9.03 -2.03 -20.39
CA LYS A 3 -10.46 -2.08 -20.00
C LYS A 3 -10.75 -1.51 -18.60
N ALA A 4 -10.04 -0.47 -18.14
CA ALA A 4 -10.52 0.28 -16.97
C ALA A 4 -11.73 1.12 -17.42
N VAL A 5 -12.90 0.50 -17.45
CA VAL A 5 -14.19 1.19 -17.52
C VAL A 5 -14.66 1.29 -16.07
N HIS A 6 -15.12 2.47 -15.64
CA HIS A 6 -15.82 2.62 -14.35
C HIS A 6 -17.16 1.91 -14.43
N LEU A 7 -17.11 0.57 -14.41
CA LEU A 7 -18.30 -0.25 -14.40
C LEU A 7 -19.00 -0.03 -13.06
N ASN A 8 -20.32 0.06 -13.14
CA ASN A 8 -21.16 0.15 -11.98
C ASN A 8 -21.08 -1.15 -11.18
N ASP A 9 -21.33 -1.08 -9.88
CA ASP A 9 -21.58 -2.28 -9.08
C ASP A 9 -22.71 -3.10 -9.73
N ILE A 10 -22.57 -4.42 -9.78
CA ILE A 10 -23.59 -5.30 -10.38
C ILE A 10 -24.94 -5.15 -9.70
N HIS A 11 -24.97 -4.87 -8.40
CA HIS A 11 -26.20 -4.63 -7.67
C HIS A 11 -26.88 -3.34 -8.19
N LEU A 12 -26.09 -2.27 -8.39
CA LEU A 12 -26.61 -1.01 -8.94
C LEU A 12 -27.12 -1.18 -10.37
N GLU A 13 -26.40 -1.93 -11.22
CA GLU A 13 -26.86 -2.24 -12.59
C GLU A 13 -28.18 -3.03 -12.60
N LYS A 14 -28.37 -3.92 -11.62
CA LYS A 14 -29.63 -4.64 -11.42
C LYS A 14 -30.72 -3.79 -10.78
N GLY A 15 -30.48 -2.50 -10.53
CA GLY A 15 -31.46 -1.56 -9.98
C GLY A 15 -31.57 -1.56 -8.47
N MET A 16 -30.53 -2.02 -7.76
CA MET A 16 -30.42 -1.87 -6.31
C MET A 16 -29.88 -0.50 -5.95
N HIS A 17 -30.40 0.06 -4.87
CA HIS A 17 -29.90 1.27 -4.24
C HIS A 17 -29.43 0.96 -2.81
N CYS A 18 -28.86 1.96 -2.13
CA CYS A 18 -28.34 1.80 -0.77
C CYS A 18 -29.38 1.16 0.19
N VAL A 19 -30.67 1.50 0.04
CA VAL A 19 -31.77 1.00 0.89
C VAL A 19 -32.08 -0.49 0.72
N ASP A 20 -31.63 -1.10 -0.39
CA ASP A 20 -31.80 -2.54 -0.65
C ASP A 20 -30.79 -3.40 0.14
N CYS A 21 -29.73 -2.78 0.68
CA CYS A 21 -28.68 -3.43 1.48
C CYS A 21 -28.41 -2.77 2.84
N HIS A 22 -28.84 -1.53 3.06
CA HIS A 22 -28.70 -0.81 4.31
C HIS A 22 -30.07 -0.46 4.85
N PHE A 23 -30.48 -1.15 5.90
CA PHE A 23 -31.83 -1.01 6.45
C PHE A 23 -31.90 0.12 7.48
N ARG A 24 -33.10 0.33 8.00
CA ARG A 24 -33.38 1.34 9.05
C ARG A 24 -32.31 1.34 10.14
N GLN A 25 -31.79 0.18 10.52
CA GLN A 25 -30.83 0.06 11.61
C GLN A 25 -29.44 0.55 11.24
N ASP A 26 -28.96 0.19 10.05
CA ASP A 26 -27.70 0.67 9.48
C ASP A 26 -27.75 2.18 9.19
N ALA A 27 -28.90 2.69 8.77
CA ALA A 27 -29.08 4.09 8.36
C ALA A 27 -29.42 5.05 9.50
N HIS A 28 -30.21 4.63 10.50
CA HIS A 28 -30.67 5.48 11.61
C HIS A 28 -30.05 5.13 12.97
N GLY A 29 -29.23 4.08 13.06
CA GLY A 29 -28.51 3.68 14.27
C GLY A 29 -29.37 2.95 15.31
N ASN A 30 -28.74 2.08 16.12
CA ASN A 30 -29.37 1.22 17.14
C ASN A 30 -29.25 1.78 18.56
N GLY A 31 -28.98 3.07 18.69
CA GLY A 31 -28.69 3.70 19.98
C GLY A 31 -27.31 3.37 20.54
N VAL A 32 -26.50 2.56 19.84
CA VAL A 32 -25.09 2.31 20.18
C VAL A 32 -24.20 3.30 19.44
N LEU A 33 -23.25 3.89 20.17
CA LEU A 33 -22.16 4.65 19.57
C LEU A 33 -21.04 3.68 19.21
N TYR A 34 -20.72 3.61 17.92
CA TYR A 34 -19.65 2.79 17.41
C TYR A 34 -18.36 3.59 17.23
N ASN A 35 -17.22 2.94 17.44
CA ASN A 35 -15.91 3.54 17.20
C ASN A 35 -15.55 3.59 15.70
N GLU A 36 -16.26 2.85 14.83
CA GLU A 36 -16.17 3.02 13.38
C GLU A 36 -17.52 2.77 12.67
N PRO A 37 -17.79 3.38 11.51
CA PRO A 37 -19.07 3.22 10.81
C PRO A 37 -19.40 1.78 10.42
N ARG A 38 -18.39 0.95 10.13
CA ARG A 38 -18.64 -0.44 9.67
C ARG A 38 -19.08 -1.37 10.78
N ALA A 39 -18.81 -1.02 12.03
CA ALA A 39 -19.35 -1.76 13.16
C ALA A 39 -20.88 -1.66 13.21
N ALA A 40 -21.49 -0.64 12.60
CA ALA A 40 -22.93 -0.50 12.49
C ALA A 40 -23.57 -1.39 11.42
N ILE A 41 -22.78 -2.07 10.57
CA ILE A 41 -23.29 -2.85 9.44
C ILE A 41 -23.76 -4.23 9.90
N GLN A 42 -24.98 -4.58 9.50
CA GLN A 42 -25.61 -5.86 9.84
C GLN A 42 -25.43 -6.94 8.78
N ILE A 43 -25.33 -6.58 7.50
CA ILE A 43 -25.36 -7.55 6.40
C ILE A 43 -23.96 -7.77 5.81
N GLY A 44 -23.63 -9.03 5.54
CA GLY A 44 -22.51 -9.45 4.72
C GLY A 44 -22.96 -10.17 3.43
N CYS A 45 -22.04 -10.32 2.47
CA CYS A 45 -22.33 -10.97 1.18
C CYS A 45 -22.88 -12.39 1.34
N THR A 46 -22.36 -13.16 2.30
CA THR A 46 -22.76 -14.55 2.58
C THR A 46 -24.19 -14.66 3.11
N ASP A 47 -24.76 -13.59 3.66
CA ASP A 47 -26.12 -13.60 4.21
C ASP A 47 -27.17 -13.74 3.11
N CYS A 48 -26.85 -13.26 1.90
CA CYS A 48 -27.70 -13.32 0.70
C CYS A 48 -27.23 -14.38 -0.31
N HIS A 49 -25.91 -14.56 -0.47
CA HIS A 49 -25.33 -15.46 -1.48
C HIS A 49 -24.90 -16.83 -0.93
N GLY A 50 -24.86 -17.00 0.40
CA GLY A 50 -24.35 -18.21 1.03
C GLY A 50 -22.84 -18.39 0.83
N THR A 51 -22.34 -19.54 1.27
CA THR A 51 -20.95 -19.97 1.12
C THR A 51 -20.85 -21.09 0.08
N ILE A 52 -19.65 -21.61 -0.14
CA ILE A 52 -19.46 -22.82 -0.96
C ILE A 52 -20.11 -24.09 -0.37
N ARG A 53 -20.45 -24.08 0.92
CA ARG A 53 -21.05 -25.24 1.62
C ARG A 53 -22.53 -25.10 1.87
N LYS A 54 -22.99 -23.88 2.14
CA LYS A 54 -24.34 -23.62 2.64
C LYS A 54 -24.98 -22.50 1.81
N ARG A 55 -26.21 -22.73 1.37
CA ARG A 55 -27.07 -21.68 0.83
C ARG A 55 -27.36 -20.63 1.90
N ALA A 56 -27.67 -19.41 1.46
CA ALA A 56 -28.00 -18.30 2.33
C ALA A 56 -29.19 -18.61 3.25
N THR A 57 -29.05 -18.23 4.52
CA THR A 57 -30.13 -18.31 5.52
C THR A 57 -30.96 -17.04 5.60
N LEU A 58 -30.51 -15.94 4.96
CA LEU A 58 -31.09 -14.61 5.10
C LEU A 58 -31.09 -14.10 6.55
N ILE A 59 -30.16 -14.61 7.38
CA ILE A 59 -29.90 -14.11 8.72
C ILE A 59 -28.63 -13.26 8.66
N PRO A 60 -28.70 -11.97 9.03
CA PRO A 60 -27.54 -11.08 9.01
C PRO A 60 -26.43 -11.54 9.98
N SER A 61 -25.17 -11.41 9.54
CA SER A 61 -23.99 -11.87 10.30
C SER A 61 -22.99 -10.76 10.67
N GLY A 62 -23.25 -9.51 10.26
CA GLY A 62 -22.41 -8.35 10.57
C GLY A 62 -22.36 -8.01 12.05
N PHE A 63 -21.39 -7.17 12.45
CA PHE A 63 -21.11 -6.85 13.85
C PHE A 63 -22.36 -6.33 14.60
N ALA A 64 -23.10 -5.39 13.98
CA ALA A 64 -24.31 -4.84 14.59
C ALA A 64 -25.50 -5.81 14.60
N ALA A 65 -25.48 -6.90 13.83
CA ALA A 65 -26.61 -7.83 13.74
C ALA A 65 -26.92 -8.46 15.10
N GLY A 66 -25.88 -8.89 15.84
CA GLY A 66 -26.03 -9.45 17.19
C GLY A 66 -26.43 -8.43 18.26
N LEU A 67 -26.20 -7.14 18.01
CA LEU A 67 -26.57 -6.04 18.93
C LEU A 67 -27.97 -5.49 18.65
N SER A 68 -28.55 -5.85 17.51
CA SER A 68 -29.84 -5.34 17.04
C SER A 68 -30.94 -6.34 17.38
N VAL A 69 -31.06 -6.58 18.66
CA VAL A 69 -32.04 -7.47 19.26
C VAL A 69 -33.37 -6.72 19.41
N LYS A 70 -34.47 -7.31 18.95
CA LYS A 70 -35.79 -6.98 19.52
C LYS A 70 -35.94 -7.77 20.82
N ASP A 71 -36.34 -7.11 21.89
CA ASP A 71 -36.94 -7.82 23.03
C ASP A 71 -38.15 -8.59 22.50
N ASP A 72 -38.06 -9.92 22.48
CA ASP A 72 -39.25 -10.73 22.52
C ASP A 72 -39.83 -10.68 23.95
N LYS A 73 -41.07 -11.17 24.14
CA LYS A 73 -41.72 -11.20 25.47
C LYS A 73 -40.95 -12.04 26.51
N PHE A 74 -39.84 -12.67 26.14
CA PHE A 74 -39.06 -13.60 26.97
C PHE A 74 -37.59 -13.17 27.13
N GLY A 75 -37.19 -11.98 26.65
CA GLY A 75 -35.82 -11.47 26.77
C GLY A 75 -34.78 -12.27 25.99
N GLN A 76 -35.18 -13.06 24.98
CA GLN A 76 -34.25 -13.78 24.12
C GLN A 76 -34.05 -12.99 22.83
N GLY A 77 -32.82 -12.53 22.62
CA GLY A 77 -32.55 -11.66 21.51
C GLY A 77 -32.59 -12.36 20.15
N VAL A 78 -33.58 -12.02 19.31
CA VAL A 78 -33.70 -12.60 17.96
C VAL A 78 -33.14 -11.64 16.92
N VAL A 79 -32.07 -12.06 16.23
CA VAL A 79 -31.50 -11.37 15.06
C VAL A 79 -32.56 -11.31 13.95
N ARG A 80 -32.74 -10.14 13.34
CA ARG A 80 -33.79 -9.91 12.33
C ARG A 80 -33.54 -10.72 11.06
N ASN A 81 -34.47 -11.60 10.70
CA ASN A 81 -34.44 -12.35 9.43
C ASN A 81 -34.83 -11.44 8.24
N LEU A 82 -33.99 -11.37 7.20
CA LEU A 82 -34.19 -10.53 6.01
C LEU A 82 -35.41 -10.93 5.18
N ALA A 83 -35.80 -12.20 5.20
CA ALA A 83 -37.00 -12.72 4.55
C ALA A 83 -38.31 -12.20 5.19
N THR A 84 -38.24 -11.47 6.30
CA THR A 84 -39.41 -10.86 6.96
C THR A 84 -39.57 -9.38 6.63
N ILE A 85 -38.59 -8.76 5.97
CA ILE A 85 -38.62 -7.33 5.64
C ILE A 85 -39.67 -7.10 4.56
N ARG A 86 -40.61 -6.18 4.84
CA ARG A 86 -41.65 -5.74 3.92
C ARG A 86 -41.53 -4.25 3.67
N PHE A 87 -41.78 -3.84 2.43
CA PHE A 87 -41.93 -2.44 2.04
C PHE A 87 -43.24 -2.25 1.28
N ARG A 88 -43.62 -0.99 1.06
CA ARG A 88 -44.75 -0.65 0.19
C ARG A 88 -44.23 -0.38 -1.20
N ASP A 89 -44.77 -1.05 -2.20
CA ASP A 89 -44.53 -0.68 -3.60
C ASP A 89 -45.29 0.61 -3.96
N VAL A 90 -45.15 1.06 -5.21
CA VAL A 90 -45.80 2.29 -5.72
C VAL A 90 -47.32 2.23 -5.70
N ASP A 91 -47.91 1.04 -5.73
CA ASP A 91 -49.36 0.84 -5.66
C ASP A 91 -49.84 0.67 -4.20
N GLY A 92 -48.93 0.81 -3.23
CA GLY A 92 -49.20 0.64 -1.81
C GLY A 92 -49.27 -0.82 -1.33
N GLY A 93 -49.02 -1.77 -2.23
CA GLY A 93 -48.94 -3.21 -1.97
C GLY A 93 -47.78 -3.56 -1.05
N ARG A 94 -48.00 -4.49 -0.11
CA ARG A 94 -46.94 -4.97 0.79
C ARG A 94 -46.13 -6.07 0.12
N VAL A 95 -44.91 -5.77 -0.29
CA VAL A 95 -43.99 -6.70 -0.94
C VAL A 95 -42.88 -7.09 0.03
N LEU A 96 -42.49 -8.37 0.00
CA LEU A 96 -41.32 -8.87 0.73
C LEU A 96 -40.04 -8.49 -0.02
N LEU A 97 -39.05 -7.96 0.70
CA LEU A 97 -37.74 -7.64 0.14
C LEU A 97 -37.06 -8.91 -0.40
N PHE A 98 -36.88 -9.92 0.46
CA PHE A 98 -36.39 -11.24 0.07
C PHE A 98 -37.51 -12.28 0.14
N GLN A 99 -37.55 -13.18 -0.84
CA GLN A 99 -38.52 -14.26 -0.90
C GLN A 99 -37.83 -15.57 -1.26
N THR A 100 -38.06 -16.60 -0.46
CA THR A 100 -37.66 -17.97 -0.79
C THR A 100 -38.78 -18.66 -1.55
N ILE A 101 -38.45 -19.20 -2.72
CA ILE A 101 -39.38 -19.89 -3.61
C ILE A 101 -39.71 -21.27 -3.02
N ARG A 102 -40.99 -21.58 -2.86
CA ARG A 102 -41.44 -22.82 -2.18
C ARG A 102 -41.56 -24.02 -3.11
N SER A 103 -41.84 -23.75 -4.37
CA SER A 103 -42.02 -24.76 -5.42
C SER A 103 -41.56 -24.19 -6.75
N ASP A 104 -41.13 -25.05 -7.65
CA ASP A 104 -40.75 -24.67 -9.00
C ASP A 104 -41.84 -23.81 -9.66
N THR A 105 -41.43 -22.68 -10.22
CA THR A 105 -42.33 -21.70 -10.81
C THR A 105 -41.62 -20.89 -11.90
N LYS A 106 -42.37 -20.04 -12.59
CA LYS A 106 -41.83 -19.05 -13.50
C LYS A 106 -42.34 -17.67 -13.11
N LYS A 107 -41.49 -16.66 -13.21
CA LYS A 107 -41.86 -15.27 -12.96
C LYS A 107 -41.31 -14.42 -14.10
N LYS A 108 -42.09 -13.46 -14.59
CA LYS A 108 -41.62 -12.51 -15.60
C LYS A 108 -40.71 -11.47 -14.98
N ASP A 109 -39.59 -11.19 -15.62
CA ASP A 109 -38.74 -10.05 -15.28
C ASP A 109 -39.36 -8.74 -15.80
N GLU A 110 -38.67 -7.63 -15.56
CA GLU A 110 -39.08 -6.29 -16.01
C GLU A 110 -39.13 -6.12 -17.52
N ASN A 111 -38.44 -6.97 -18.28
CA ASN A 111 -38.44 -6.96 -19.74
C ASN A 111 -39.50 -7.94 -20.30
N GLY A 112 -40.28 -8.58 -19.43
CA GLY A 112 -41.30 -9.55 -19.79
C GLY A 112 -40.78 -10.96 -20.04
N ASN A 113 -39.49 -11.23 -19.83
CA ASN A 113 -38.90 -12.55 -20.03
C ASN A 113 -39.30 -13.50 -18.90
N GLU A 114 -39.69 -14.73 -19.23
CA GLU A 114 -39.95 -15.76 -18.22
C GLU A 114 -38.63 -16.28 -17.62
N VAL A 115 -38.44 -16.02 -16.32
CA VAL A 115 -37.33 -16.58 -15.55
C VAL A 115 -37.84 -17.78 -14.76
N ALA A 116 -37.25 -18.95 -15.01
CA ALA A 116 -37.52 -20.16 -14.25
C ALA A 116 -36.88 -20.06 -12.85
N LEU A 117 -37.66 -20.39 -11.83
CA LEU A 117 -37.25 -20.39 -10.43
C LEU A 117 -37.49 -21.78 -9.85
N LYS A 118 -36.51 -22.29 -9.10
CA LYS A 118 -36.57 -23.58 -8.43
C LYS A 118 -36.98 -23.45 -6.98
N ALA A 119 -37.54 -24.52 -6.42
CA ALA A 119 -37.77 -24.60 -4.98
C ALA A 119 -36.45 -24.36 -4.21
N GLY A 120 -36.46 -23.43 -3.26
CA GLY A 120 -35.29 -23.01 -2.50
C GLY A 120 -34.51 -21.83 -3.09
N ASP A 121 -34.88 -21.33 -4.27
CA ASP A 121 -34.31 -20.09 -4.80
C ASP A 121 -34.67 -18.90 -3.93
N ILE A 122 -33.76 -17.92 -3.90
CA ILE A 122 -33.98 -16.63 -3.25
C ILE A 122 -34.14 -15.58 -4.35
N ILE A 123 -35.21 -14.81 -4.28
CA ILE A 123 -35.35 -13.59 -5.06
C ILE A 123 -35.28 -12.37 -4.13
N GLN A 124 -34.77 -11.26 -4.66
CA GLN A 124 -34.81 -9.95 -4.03
C GLN A 124 -35.61 -9.00 -4.93
N ASN A 125 -36.51 -8.23 -4.33
CA ASN A 125 -37.29 -7.19 -5.00
C ASN A 125 -36.64 -5.82 -4.73
N SER A 126 -36.60 -4.94 -5.74
CA SER A 126 -36.11 -3.57 -5.55
C SER A 126 -37.09 -2.77 -4.70
N MET A 127 -36.57 -2.04 -3.70
CA MET A 127 -37.36 -1.11 -2.90
C MET A 127 -37.63 0.23 -3.60
N VAL A 128 -36.88 0.52 -4.68
CA VAL A 128 -36.91 1.83 -5.36
C VAL A 128 -37.54 1.74 -6.74
N VAL A 129 -37.29 0.64 -7.47
CA VAL A 129 -37.83 0.43 -8.81
C VAL A 129 -39.02 -0.52 -8.76
N PRO A 130 -40.25 -0.05 -9.03
CA PRO A 130 -41.46 -0.88 -9.00
C PRO A 130 -41.38 -2.12 -9.88
N GLY A 131 -41.86 -3.25 -9.35
CA GLY A 131 -41.96 -4.51 -10.10
C GLY A 131 -40.61 -5.17 -10.43
N ARG A 132 -39.48 -4.50 -10.22
CA ARG A 132 -38.14 -5.02 -10.49
C ARG A 132 -37.71 -6.03 -9.42
N TRP A 133 -37.16 -7.15 -9.86
CA TRP A 133 -36.65 -8.20 -8.99
C TRP A 133 -35.55 -9.02 -9.69
N TRP A 134 -34.73 -9.74 -8.93
CA TRP A 134 -33.72 -10.66 -9.47
C TRP A 134 -33.59 -11.91 -8.60
N ARG A 135 -33.18 -13.03 -9.23
CA ARG A 135 -32.73 -14.24 -8.51
C ARG A 135 -31.34 -13.98 -7.92
N VAL A 136 -31.19 -14.22 -6.62
CA VAL A 136 -29.92 -14.08 -5.91
C VAL A 136 -29.12 -15.37 -6.12
N LYS A 137 -28.09 -15.30 -6.98
CA LYS A 137 -27.20 -16.43 -7.25
C LYS A 137 -26.53 -16.93 -5.95
N GLN A 138 -26.50 -18.24 -5.75
CA GLN A 138 -25.89 -18.85 -4.57
C GLN A 138 -24.46 -19.32 -4.87
N THR A 139 -23.52 -19.06 -3.96
CA THR A 139 -22.10 -19.40 -4.11
C THR A 139 -21.86 -20.89 -4.32
N ALA A 140 -22.66 -21.75 -3.68
CA ALA A 140 -22.56 -23.20 -3.84
C ALA A 140 -22.87 -23.67 -5.28
N ASP A 141 -23.72 -22.94 -6.00
CA ASP A 141 -24.11 -23.29 -7.37
C ASP A 141 -23.01 -22.89 -8.37
N THR A 142 -22.27 -21.80 -8.10
CA THR A 142 -21.23 -21.30 -9.02
C THR A 142 -20.04 -22.23 -9.14
N ILE A 143 -19.85 -23.14 -8.18
CA ILE A 143 -18.74 -24.11 -8.16
C ILE A 143 -19.17 -25.53 -8.53
N ASN A 144 -20.47 -25.79 -8.64
CA ASN A 144 -21.02 -27.14 -8.84
C ASN A 144 -21.66 -27.26 -10.24
N PRO A 145 -21.05 -28.00 -11.18
CA PRO A 145 -21.62 -28.16 -12.53
C PRO A 145 -22.94 -28.95 -12.54
N ASN A 146 -23.25 -29.67 -11.44
CA ASN A 146 -24.47 -30.46 -11.26
C ASN A 146 -25.50 -29.74 -10.37
N ALA A 147 -25.37 -28.42 -10.16
CA ALA A 147 -26.34 -27.65 -9.39
C ALA A 147 -27.72 -27.58 -10.11
N SER A 148 -28.75 -27.16 -9.38
CA SER A 148 -30.10 -26.96 -9.94
C SER A 148 -30.14 -25.87 -11.02
N HIS A 149 -29.16 -24.97 -11.02
CA HIS A 149 -28.92 -23.93 -12.02
C HIS A 149 -27.54 -24.13 -12.67
N PRO A 150 -27.39 -25.06 -13.64
CA PRO A 150 -26.11 -25.31 -14.30
C PRO A 150 -25.57 -24.08 -15.05
N GLU A 151 -26.44 -23.13 -15.42
CA GLU A 151 -26.06 -21.86 -16.03
C GLU A 151 -25.32 -20.89 -15.08
N ASP A 152 -25.36 -21.13 -13.76
CA ASP A 152 -24.60 -20.34 -12.79
C ASP A 152 -23.16 -20.84 -12.61
N TYR A 153 -22.86 -22.05 -13.09
CA TYR A 153 -21.54 -22.64 -12.97
C TYR A 153 -20.47 -21.78 -13.64
N SER A 154 -19.36 -21.58 -12.93
CA SER A 154 -18.17 -20.91 -13.45
C SER A 154 -16.93 -21.70 -13.06
N GLN A 155 -16.19 -22.19 -14.05
CA GLN A 155 -14.92 -22.88 -13.80
C GLN A 155 -13.93 -21.99 -13.06
N LYS A 156 -13.91 -20.68 -13.35
CA LYS A 156 -13.06 -19.70 -12.64
C LYS A 156 -13.46 -19.57 -11.18
N SER A 157 -14.77 -19.51 -10.89
CA SER A 157 -15.29 -19.50 -9.52
C SER A 157 -14.91 -20.79 -8.78
N ARG A 158 -15.11 -21.95 -9.42
CA ARG A 158 -14.71 -23.26 -8.87
C ARG A 158 -13.22 -23.28 -8.56
N TYR A 159 -12.38 -22.86 -9.50
CA TYR A 159 -10.93 -22.86 -9.35
C TYR A 159 -10.49 -21.99 -8.17
N ALA A 160 -10.87 -20.71 -8.16
CA ALA A 160 -10.48 -19.78 -7.11
C ALA A 160 -11.00 -20.20 -5.72
N LYS A 161 -12.26 -20.65 -5.61
CA LYS A 161 -12.89 -20.96 -4.31
C LYS A 161 -12.53 -22.33 -3.74
N THR A 162 -11.98 -23.25 -4.55
CA THR A 162 -11.59 -24.60 -4.10
C THR A 162 -10.08 -24.82 -4.10
N MET A 163 -9.29 -23.82 -4.48
CA MET A 163 -7.83 -23.87 -4.37
C MET A 163 -7.42 -24.11 -2.92
N GLN A 164 -6.60 -25.14 -2.71
CA GLN A 164 -6.06 -25.48 -1.40
C GLN A 164 -4.70 -24.84 -1.15
N THR A 165 -4.28 -24.79 0.12
CA THR A 165 -3.00 -24.21 0.57
C THR A 165 -1.76 -25.02 0.14
N ASP A 166 -1.96 -26.20 -0.45
CA ASP A 166 -0.89 -26.99 -1.09
C ASP A 166 -0.46 -26.43 -2.46
N ASN A 167 -1.10 -25.35 -2.92
CA ASN A 167 -0.82 -24.64 -4.18
C ASN A 167 -1.06 -25.47 -5.45
N ALA A 168 -1.78 -26.60 -5.34
CA ALA A 168 -1.99 -27.51 -6.46
C ALA A 168 -3.40 -28.11 -6.52
N THR A 169 -3.98 -28.49 -5.38
CA THR A 169 -5.25 -29.19 -5.31
C THR A 169 -6.42 -28.22 -5.46
N TRP A 170 -7.35 -28.53 -6.38
CA TRP A 170 -8.62 -27.82 -6.52
C TRP A 170 -9.70 -28.68 -7.16
N GLY A 171 -10.91 -28.15 -7.22
CA GLY A 171 -12.06 -28.74 -7.92
C GLY A 171 -13.07 -29.38 -6.98
N GLU A 172 -12.66 -29.77 -5.77
CA GLU A 172 -13.53 -30.32 -4.73
C GLU A 172 -13.43 -29.44 -3.48
N VAL A 173 -14.54 -29.26 -2.78
CA VAL A 173 -14.55 -28.59 -1.48
C VAL A 173 -13.97 -29.57 -0.44
N PRO A 174 -12.82 -29.26 0.20
CA PRO A 174 -12.22 -30.15 1.18
C PRO A 174 -13.16 -30.39 2.38
N VAL A 175 -12.87 -31.37 3.24
CA VAL A 175 -13.66 -31.57 4.47
C VAL A 175 -13.45 -30.40 5.45
N ASP A 176 -12.20 -29.92 5.57
CA ASP A 176 -11.82 -28.81 6.43
C ASP A 176 -11.58 -27.52 5.61
N ASP A 177 -12.29 -26.44 5.95
CA ASP A 177 -12.12 -25.12 5.33
C ASP A 177 -10.73 -24.52 5.57
N LYS A 178 -9.98 -25.00 6.58
CA LYS A 178 -8.60 -24.54 6.81
C LYS A 178 -7.66 -24.86 5.66
N LEU A 179 -7.97 -25.90 4.88
CA LEU A 179 -7.21 -26.29 3.69
C LEU A 179 -7.45 -25.33 2.52
N LEU A 180 -8.51 -24.52 2.53
CA LEU A 180 -8.78 -23.56 1.45
C LEU A 180 -7.89 -22.33 1.56
N ALA A 181 -7.25 -21.96 0.45
CA ALA A 181 -6.46 -20.74 0.35
C ALA A 181 -7.33 -19.48 0.51
N HIS A 182 -8.57 -19.51 -0.01
CA HIS A 182 -9.48 -18.37 -0.07
C HIS A 182 -10.75 -18.57 0.79
N ARG A 183 -10.60 -19.05 2.02
CA ARG A 183 -11.74 -19.27 2.93
C ARG A 183 -12.42 -17.97 3.37
N ASP A 184 -13.76 -18.02 3.50
CA ASP A 184 -14.62 -16.87 3.81
C ASP A 184 -14.28 -16.20 5.17
N GLU A 185 -13.75 -16.97 6.12
CA GLU A 185 -13.31 -16.49 7.44
C GLU A 185 -12.05 -15.62 7.37
N ASN A 186 -11.26 -15.73 6.30
CA ASN A 186 -9.97 -15.05 6.18
C ASN A 186 -9.94 -14.00 5.05
N MET A 187 -10.81 -14.11 4.04
CA MET A 187 -10.84 -13.24 2.86
C MET A 187 -12.26 -12.70 2.65
N THR A 188 -12.40 -11.40 2.36
CA THR A 188 -13.71 -10.84 2.00
C THR A 188 -14.06 -11.16 0.54
N CYS A 189 -15.36 -11.32 0.24
CA CYS A 189 -15.78 -11.59 -1.13
C CYS A 189 -15.39 -10.44 -2.09
N PHE A 190 -15.49 -9.19 -1.62
CA PHE A 190 -15.14 -8.01 -2.43
C PHE A 190 -13.63 -7.84 -2.66
N ALA A 191 -12.75 -8.60 -1.98
CA ALA A 191 -11.35 -8.68 -2.36
C ALA A 191 -11.17 -9.24 -3.78
N CYS A 192 -11.93 -10.28 -4.13
CA CYS A 192 -11.90 -10.84 -5.48
C CYS A 192 -12.88 -10.13 -6.42
N HIS A 193 -14.06 -9.78 -5.92
CA HIS A 193 -15.14 -9.33 -6.78
C HIS A 193 -15.11 -7.83 -7.15
N SER A 194 -14.22 -7.02 -6.56
CA SER A 194 -14.09 -5.60 -6.94
C SER A 194 -13.36 -5.43 -8.28
N SER A 195 -14.02 -4.78 -9.24
CA SER A 195 -13.42 -4.49 -10.55
C SER A 195 -12.32 -3.43 -10.47
N TRP A 196 -12.60 -2.32 -9.79
CA TRP A 196 -11.67 -1.22 -9.57
C TRP A 196 -11.78 -0.68 -8.13
N VAL A 197 -10.74 0.03 -7.67
CA VAL A 197 -10.66 0.56 -6.30
C VAL A 197 -10.16 2.00 -6.38
N THR A 198 -10.87 2.93 -5.74
CA THR A 198 -10.43 4.33 -5.70
C THR A 198 -9.27 4.52 -4.73
N GLY A 199 -8.14 5.01 -5.22
CA GLY A 199 -7.00 5.49 -4.43
C GLY A 199 -6.95 7.01 -4.38
N CYS A 200 -6.83 7.58 -3.17
CA CYS A 200 -6.66 9.02 -2.95
C CYS A 200 -5.24 9.32 -2.46
N PHE A 201 -4.30 9.41 -3.41
CA PHE A 201 -2.87 9.60 -3.16
C PHE A 201 -2.49 11.09 -3.03
N GLY A 202 -3.34 11.92 -2.47
CA GLY A 202 -2.95 13.31 -2.19
C GLY A 202 -4.11 14.25 -1.95
N CYS A 203 -4.09 14.92 -0.80
CA CYS A 203 -4.88 16.11 -0.52
C CYS A 203 -3.97 17.19 0.05
N HIS A 204 -4.07 18.40 -0.47
CA HIS A 204 -3.42 19.57 0.13
C HIS A 204 -4.49 20.38 0.87
N LEU A 205 -4.32 20.50 2.18
CA LEU A 205 -5.14 21.33 3.05
C LEU A 205 -4.45 22.66 3.29
N SER A 206 -4.92 23.70 2.63
CA SER A 206 -4.33 25.03 2.70
C SER A 206 -5.21 25.95 3.54
N MET A 207 -4.77 26.23 4.76
CA MET A 207 -5.46 27.08 5.72
C MET A 207 -5.05 28.54 5.55
N GLN A 208 -6.04 29.44 5.54
CA GLN A 208 -5.86 30.89 5.49
C GLN A 208 -6.58 31.56 6.66
N ALA A 209 -5.81 32.23 7.52
CA ALA A 209 -6.36 33.06 8.59
C ALA A 209 -7.03 34.33 8.04
N ASN A 210 -7.96 34.88 8.80
CA ASN A 210 -8.73 36.09 8.48
C ASN A 210 -9.55 36.04 7.19
N ARG A 211 -9.82 34.85 6.66
CA ARG A 211 -10.74 34.65 5.54
C ARG A 211 -12.08 34.19 6.06
N LYS A 212 -13.03 35.13 6.15
CA LYS A 212 -14.40 34.85 6.59
C LYS A 212 -15.14 34.01 5.54
N MET A 213 -15.60 32.82 5.91
CA MET A 213 -16.36 31.92 5.06
C MET A 213 -17.49 31.27 5.85
N PRO A 214 -18.67 31.04 5.24
CA PRO A 214 -19.73 30.26 5.88
C PRO A 214 -19.24 28.84 6.21
N ASN A 215 -19.53 28.38 7.41
CA ASN A 215 -19.34 26.97 7.77
C ASN A 215 -20.31 26.12 6.94
N ARG A 216 -19.76 25.12 6.24
CA ARG A 216 -20.55 24.13 5.50
C ARG A 216 -20.92 22.90 6.36
N HIS A 217 -20.59 22.92 7.64
CA HIS A 217 -21.04 21.94 8.62
C HIS A 217 -22.47 22.26 9.08
N ASN A 218 -23.15 21.25 9.62
CA ASN A 218 -24.53 21.30 10.10
C ASN A 218 -24.79 22.36 11.19
N GLU A 219 -23.75 22.84 11.87
CA GLU A 219 -23.82 23.85 12.92
C GLU A 219 -24.08 25.27 12.38
N GLY A 220 -23.83 25.50 11.08
CA GLY A 220 -23.92 26.83 10.46
C GLY A 220 -22.88 27.83 10.97
N GLY A 221 -23.13 29.12 10.76
CA GLY A 221 -22.24 30.21 11.17
C GLY A 221 -21.11 30.50 10.19
N ASP A 222 -20.13 31.28 10.64
CA ASP A 222 -18.96 31.69 9.86
C ASP A 222 -17.66 31.30 10.58
N THR A 223 -16.67 30.80 9.84
CA THR A 223 -15.29 30.68 10.31
C THR A 223 -14.44 31.81 9.72
N ARG A 224 -13.42 32.26 10.47
CA ARG A 224 -12.39 33.18 9.97
C ARG A 224 -11.09 32.46 9.57
N ASN A 225 -11.07 31.13 9.72
CA ASN A 225 -9.97 30.26 9.35
C ASN A 225 -10.47 29.32 8.27
N TYR A 226 -10.24 29.71 7.01
CA TYR A 226 -10.72 28.94 5.87
C TYR A 226 -9.68 27.93 5.43
N THR A 227 -10.04 26.66 5.37
CA THR A 227 -9.19 25.59 4.84
C THR A 227 -9.80 25.06 3.56
N THR A 228 -9.08 25.17 2.44
CA THR A 228 -9.47 24.51 1.19
C THR A 228 -9.09 23.03 1.23
N TYR A 229 -9.94 22.18 0.65
CA TYR A 229 -9.67 20.76 0.50
C TYR A 229 -9.33 20.46 -0.97
N ASN A 230 -8.03 20.43 -1.31
CA ASN A 230 -7.59 20.33 -2.70
C ASN A 230 -7.10 18.89 -2.98
N TYR A 231 -7.91 18.12 -3.71
CA TYR A 231 -7.50 16.80 -4.19
C TYR A 231 -6.39 16.95 -5.23
N GLN A 232 -5.28 16.25 -5.03
CA GLN A 232 -4.15 16.30 -5.96
C GLN A 232 -4.14 15.08 -6.88
N VAL A 233 -4.10 13.87 -6.31
CA VAL A 233 -3.93 12.63 -7.08
C VAL A 233 -5.07 11.66 -6.74
N LEU A 234 -5.96 11.40 -7.69
CA LEU A 234 -6.97 10.34 -7.62
C LEU A 234 -6.68 9.30 -8.71
N ARG A 235 -6.74 8.03 -8.34
CA ARG A 235 -6.39 6.89 -9.21
C ARG A 235 -7.37 5.74 -9.01
N ASP A 236 -7.59 4.95 -10.05
CA ASP A 236 -8.46 3.76 -10.06
C ASP A 236 -7.75 2.51 -10.61
N ASP A 237 -6.54 2.69 -11.10
CA ASP A 237 -5.64 1.67 -11.65
C ASP A 237 -4.79 1.00 -10.57
N VAL A 238 -5.17 1.18 -9.31
CA VAL A 238 -4.46 0.66 -8.15
C VAL A 238 -5.31 -0.38 -7.43
N PHE A 239 -4.70 -1.51 -7.09
CA PHE A 239 -5.31 -2.53 -6.26
C PHE A 239 -4.33 -2.91 -5.15
N MET A 240 -4.77 -2.84 -3.90
CA MET A 240 -3.97 -3.10 -2.71
C MET A 240 -4.74 -3.98 -1.75
N LEU A 241 -4.06 -4.83 -0.98
CA LEU A 241 -4.67 -5.74 -0.02
C LEU A 241 -4.02 -5.60 1.35
N GLY A 242 -4.83 -5.73 2.40
CA GLY A 242 -4.37 -5.72 3.78
C GLY A 242 -5.36 -6.39 4.71
N ARG A 243 -5.05 -6.39 6.00
CA ARG A 243 -5.95 -6.87 7.05
C ARG A 243 -6.96 -5.79 7.40
N ASP A 244 -8.23 -6.17 7.41
CA ASP A 244 -9.32 -5.33 7.85
C ASP A 244 -9.36 -5.21 9.37
N GLY A 245 -10.20 -4.32 9.90
CA GLY A 245 -10.31 -4.02 11.32
C GLY A 245 -10.94 -5.16 12.12
N THR A 246 -10.76 -5.10 13.43
CA THR A 246 -11.17 -6.12 14.39
C THR A 246 -12.68 -6.42 14.32
N VAL A 247 -13.52 -5.40 14.08
CA VAL A 247 -14.99 -5.56 13.96
C VAL A 247 -15.42 -6.38 12.74
N THR A 248 -14.53 -6.54 11.75
CA THR A 248 -14.77 -7.31 10.52
C THR A 248 -14.05 -8.66 10.50
N GLY A 249 -13.41 -9.03 11.63
CA GLY A 249 -12.72 -10.31 11.81
C GLY A 249 -11.30 -10.35 11.24
N ASN A 250 -10.64 -9.20 11.03
CA ASN A 250 -9.29 -9.12 10.46
C ASN A 250 -9.14 -9.86 9.11
N ARG A 251 -10.20 -9.87 8.31
CA ARG A 251 -10.21 -10.50 6.99
C ARG A 251 -9.38 -9.69 5.99
N ILE A 252 -8.85 -10.36 4.98
CA ILE A 252 -8.18 -9.71 3.86
C ILE A 252 -9.21 -8.91 3.07
N ALA A 253 -8.93 -7.63 2.86
CA ALA A 253 -9.82 -6.71 2.16
C ALA A 253 -9.01 -5.75 1.26
N PRO A 254 -9.64 -5.20 0.20
CA PRO A 254 -9.08 -4.08 -0.55
C PRO A 254 -8.73 -2.92 0.36
N VAL A 255 -7.53 -2.38 0.16
CA VAL A 255 -7.04 -1.18 0.82
C VAL A 255 -6.99 -0.05 -0.20
N ARG A 256 -7.30 1.16 0.26
CA ARG A 256 -7.01 2.40 -0.48
C ARG A 256 -6.13 3.31 0.34
N SER A 257 -5.40 4.18 -0.34
CA SER A 257 -4.98 5.43 0.27
C SER A 257 -6.23 6.28 0.54
N SER A 258 -6.43 6.68 1.79
CA SER A 258 -7.59 7.43 2.29
C SER A 258 -7.19 8.83 2.71
N SER A 259 -6.58 9.54 1.75
CA SER A 259 -6.01 10.87 1.88
C SER A 259 -4.56 10.83 2.35
N ALA A 260 -3.67 11.05 1.38
CA ALA A 260 -2.31 11.44 1.64
C ALA A 260 -2.24 12.96 1.92
N VAL A 261 -2.47 13.36 3.18
CA VAL A 261 -2.64 14.76 3.56
C VAL A 261 -1.31 15.50 3.70
N LEU A 262 -1.20 16.62 3.01
CA LEU A 262 -0.22 17.66 3.23
C LEU A 262 -0.91 18.93 3.70
N VAL A 263 -0.30 19.64 4.64
CA VAL A 263 -0.88 20.84 5.23
C VAL A 263 -0.05 22.08 4.89
N SER A 264 -0.73 23.18 4.61
CA SER A 264 -0.15 24.53 4.63
C SER A 264 -0.99 25.43 5.52
N SER A 265 -0.36 26.42 6.14
CA SER A 265 -1.08 27.40 6.95
C SER A 265 -0.51 28.80 6.75
N GLN A 266 -1.41 29.75 6.58
CA GLN A 266 -1.11 31.17 6.48
C GLN A 266 -1.68 31.91 7.70
N ASN A 267 -0.82 32.65 8.40
CA ASN A 267 -1.18 33.39 9.60
C ASN A 267 -1.95 34.70 9.29
N GLN A 268 -2.31 35.46 10.33
CA GLN A 268 -3.05 36.72 10.21
C GLN A 268 -2.31 37.81 9.44
N ASN A 269 -0.98 37.76 9.40
CA ASN A 269 -0.11 38.68 8.64
C ASN A 269 0.07 38.25 7.18
N ARG A 270 -0.65 37.20 6.73
CA ARG A 270 -0.51 36.59 5.40
C ARG A 270 0.84 35.92 5.17
N GLU A 271 1.52 35.53 6.24
CA GLU A 271 2.77 34.77 6.18
C GLU A 271 2.46 33.28 6.17
N TRP A 272 3.13 32.53 5.29
CA TRP A 272 3.05 31.07 5.28
C TRP A 272 3.94 30.51 6.38
N ILE A 273 3.31 29.93 7.42
CA ILE A 273 4.02 29.31 8.54
C ILE A 273 4.68 28.02 8.06
N TYR A 274 3.95 27.21 7.29
CA TYR A 274 4.45 25.99 6.69
C TYR A 274 3.77 25.73 5.35
N SER A 275 4.49 25.01 4.48
CA SER A 275 4.13 24.78 3.09
C SER A 275 4.23 23.30 2.77
N GLN A 276 3.10 22.65 2.51
CA GLN A 276 3.00 21.23 2.11
C GLN A 276 3.72 20.28 3.08
N GLN A 277 3.55 20.54 4.38
CA GLN A 277 4.14 19.74 5.44
C GLN A 277 3.38 18.43 5.61
N GLN A 278 4.11 17.34 5.81
CA GLN A 278 3.53 16.04 6.14
C GLN A 278 3.05 16.00 7.60
N THR A 279 2.10 15.13 7.89
CA THR A 279 1.55 14.93 9.23
C THR A 279 2.05 13.61 9.84
N VAL A 280 2.09 13.53 11.16
CA VAL A 280 2.42 12.32 11.92
C VAL A 280 1.23 11.99 12.81
N SER A 281 0.81 10.73 12.85
CA SER A 281 -0.30 10.28 13.69
C SER A 281 0.09 10.30 15.17
N ALA A 282 -0.90 10.26 16.07
CA ALA A 282 -0.65 10.25 17.51
C ALA A 282 0.24 9.05 17.95
N GLU A 283 0.12 7.91 17.27
CA GLU A 283 0.92 6.70 17.51
C GLU A 283 2.31 6.73 16.85
N GLY A 284 2.65 7.79 16.11
CA GLY A 284 3.97 7.97 15.48
C GLY A 284 4.07 7.49 14.05
N TYR A 285 2.99 6.99 13.45
CA TYR A 285 2.98 6.61 12.03
C TYR A 285 2.89 7.82 11.11
N SER A 286 3.25 7.63 9.84
CA SER A 286 2.95 8.62 8.81
C SER A 286 1.45 8.92 8.75
N GLY A 287 1.11 10.20 8.64
CA GLY A 287 -0.27 10.65 8.42
C GLY A 287 -0.80 10.42 7.00
N GLN A 288 0.02 9.90 6.08
CA GLN A 288 -0.45 9.41 4.78
C GLN A 288 -1.35 8.18 5.01
N THR A 289 -2.66 8.41 5.18
CA THR A 289 -3.54 7.40 5.77
C THR A 289 -3.96 6.35 4.76
N PHE A 290 -3.98 5.09 5.17
CA PHE A 290 -4.53 3.97 4.40
C PHE A 290 -5.71 3.35 5.13
N ASN A 291 -6.53 2.59 4.41
CA ASN A 291 -7.79 2.13 4.94
C ASN A 291 -8.35 1.00 4.10
N THR A 292 -8.68 -0.11 4.75
CA THR A 292 -9.52 -1.15 4.14
C THR A 292 -10.90 -0.59 3.83
N HIS A 293 -11.52 -0.98 2.71
CA HIS A 293 -12.88 -0.53 2.43
C HIS A 293 -13.61 -1.43 1.44
N VAL A 294 -14.94 -1.27 1.38
CA VAL A 294 -15.78 -1.81 0.31
C VAL A 294 -15.85 -0.76 -0.81
N PRO A 295 -15.33 -1.03 -2.01
CA PRO A 295 -15.31 -0.02 -3.08
C PRO A 295 -16.67 0.26 -3.72
N HIS A 296 -17.66 -0.64 -3.52
CA HIS A 296 -18.95 -0.63 -4.25
C HIS A 296 -18.75 -0.69 -5.77
N THR A 297 -17.90 -1.64 -6.19
CA THR A 297 -17.53 -1.90 -7.59
C THR A 297 -17.59 -3.41 -7.88
N VAL A 298 -18.41 -4.13 -7.11
CA VAL A 298 -18.49 -5.59 -7.12
C VAL A 298 -19.07 -6.05 -8.46
N ARG A 299 -18.44 -7.04 -9.09
CA ARG A 299 -18.84 -7.60 -10.39
C ARG A 299 -18.97 -9.13 -10.32
N ALA A 300 -19.71 -9.67 -11.27
CA ALA A 300 -19.83 -11.12 -11.47
C ALA A 300 -18.79 -11.68 -12.45
N THR A 301 -18.34 -10.86 -13.41
CA THR A 301 -17.46 -11.27 -14.53
C THR A 301 -16.15 -10.49 -14.57
N GLU A 302 -16.16 -9.19 -14.31
CA GLU A 302 -14.95 -8.34 -14.29
C GLU A 302 -14.33 -8.32 -12.88
N THR A 303 -13.96 -9.51 -12.40
CA THR A 303 -13.37 -9.72 -11.07
C THR A 303 -11.85 -9.79 -11.16
N LYS A 304 -11.17 -9.83 -10.01
CA LYS A 304 -9.74 -10.11 -9.94
C LYS A 304 -9.41 -11.51 -10.46
N THR A 305 -8.26 -11.63 -11.11
CA THR A 305 -7.68 -12.91 -11.55
C THR A 305 -6.51 -13.32 -10.64
N CYS A 306 -5.90 -14.49 -10.91
CA CYS A 306 -4.83 -15.00 -10.08
C CYS A 306 -3.61 -14.07 -10.12
N THR A 307 -3.27 -13.54 -11.30
CA THR A 307 -2.12 -12.64 -11.51
C THR A 307 -2.32 -11.22 -10.99
N ASP A 308 -3.56 -10.83 -10.64
CA ASP A 308 -3.81 -9.57 -9.92
C ASP A 308 -3.35 -9.63 -8.46
N CYS A 309 -3.25 -10.85 -7.89
CA CYS A 309 -2.96 -11.07 -6.47
C CYS A 309 -1.70 -11.91 -6.20
N HIS A 310 -1.22 -12.70 -7.16
CA HIS A 310 -0.04 -13.55 -7.01
C HIS A 310 1.00 -13.28 -8.09
N VAL A 311 2.24 -13.69 -7.84
CA VAL A 311 3.33 -13.53 -8.81
C VAL A 311 2.99 -14.25 -10.11
N SER A 312 3.05 -13.53 -11.22
CA SER A 312 2.75 -14.06 -12.55
C SER A 312 3.84 -15.02 -13.01
N LYS A 313 3.44 -16.16 -13.56
CA LYS A 313 4.36 -17.11 -14.21
C LYS A 313 5.10 -16.49 -15.41
N SER A 314 4.50 -15.50 -16.07
CA SER A 314 5.13 -14.72 -17.14
C SER A 314 6.14 -13.68 -16.62
N ASN A 315 6.26 -13.55 -15.30
CA ASN A 315 7.16 -12.63 -14.61
C ASN A 315 6.97 -11.16 -15.02
N ASP A 316 5.73 -10.75 -15.28
CA ASP A 316 5.34 -9.46 -15.87
C ASP A 316 4.56 -8.55 -14.91
N ASN A 317 4.48 -8.90 -13.63
CA ASN A 317 3.68 -8.18 -12.63
C ASN A 317 4.45 -7.71 -11.38
N ASN A 318 5.78 -7.55 -11.47
CA ASN A 318 6.61 -7.14 -10.32
C ASN A 318 6.14 -5.84 -9.65
N ALA A 319 5.96 -4.77 -10.45
CA ALA A 319 5.46 -3.48 -9.98
C ALA A 319 4.02 -3.58 -9.43
N TRP A 320 3.21 -4.45 -10.02
CA TRP A 320 1.83 -4.69 -9.58
C TRP A 320 1.81 -5.33 -8.18
N MET A 321 2.67 -6.31 -7.94
CA MET A 321 2.82 -6.96 -6.63
C MET A 321 3.38 -5.99 -5.58
N ALA A 322 4.33 -5.11 -5.94
CA ALA A 322 4.79 -4.05 -5.05
C ALA A 322 3.64 -3.13 -4.62
N GLN A 323 2.77 -2.74 -5.56
CA GLN A 323 1.57 -1.96 -5.29
C GLN A 323 0.58 -2.74 -4.42
N LEU A 324 0.29 -3.98 -4.76
CA LEU A 324 -0.65 -4.86 -4.07
C LEU A 324 -0.34 -4.98 -2.58
N LEU A 325 0.95 -5.15 -2.28
CA LEU A 325 1.49 -5.30 -0.94
C LEU A 325 1.68 -3.96 -0.22
N LEU A 326 1.33 -2.81 -0.81
CA LEU A 326 1.55 -1.48 -0.20
C LEU A 326 3.03 -1.13 0.06
N GLN A 327 3.95 -1.73 -0.68
CA GLN A 327 5.38 -1.36 -0.69
C GLN A 327 5.61 -0.08 -1.51
N GLY A 328 4.60 0.39 -2.22
CA GLY A 328 4.69 1.55 -3.09
C GLY A 328 5.44 1.25 -4.39
N THR A 329 5.25 2.13 -5.37
CA THR A 329 5.83 1.99 -6.71
C THR A 329 6.59 3.23 -7.14
N ASN A 330 6.76 4.20 -6.24
CA ASN A 330 7.36 5.52 -6.44
C ASN A 330 6.66 6.40 -7.49
N PHE A 331 5.62 5.91 -8.18
CA PHE A 331 5.00 6.60 -9.31
C PHE A 331 4.16 7.79 -8.85
N VAL A 332 3.40 7.65 -7.75
CA VAL A 332 2.59 8.72 -7.19
C VAL A 332 3.30 9.50 -6.07
N ASN A 333 4.61 9.28 -5.89
CA ASN A 333 5.39 10.04 -4.91
C ASN A 333 5.31 11.54 -5.19
N PHE A 334 5.44 12.36 -4.16
CA PHE A 334 5.16 13.79 -4.26
C PHE A 334 6.39 14.66 -4.16
N MET A 335 6.53 15.53 -5.15
CA MET A 335 7.44 16.67 -5.11
C MET A 335 6.59 17.93 -5.22
N GLY A 336 6.68 18.77 -4.19
CA GLY A 336 5.81 19.93 -4.04
C GLY A 336 6.44 21.21 -4.59
N ARG A 337 6.13 22.31 -3.92
CA ARG A 337 6.65 23.65 -4.21
C ARG A 337 8.18 23.68 -4.22
N TYR A 338 8.84 22.97 -3.30
CA TYR A 338 10.29 22.99 -3.13
C TYR A 338 10.96 21.71 -3.62
N VAL A 339 11.96 21.88 -4.47
CA VAL A 339 12.87 20.82 -4.93
C VAL A 339 14.23 21.06 -4.30
N TYR A 340 14.67 20.15 -3.44
CA TYR A 340 15.98 20.25 -2.79
C TYR A 340 17.06 19.63 -3.66
N VAL A 341 18.08 20.42 -3.98
CA VAL A 341 19.19 20.08 -4.86
C VAL A 341 20.49 20.21 -4.09
N ALA A 342 21.30 19.15 -4.08
CA ALA A 342 22.68 19.19 -3.64
C ALA A 342 23.55 19.61 -4.82
N SER A 343 24.11 20.81 -4.78
CA SER A 343 24.83 21.42 -5.92
C SER A 343 26.34 21.51 -5.73
N GLY A 344 26.92 20.65 -4.88
CA GLY A 344 28.34 20.68 -4.54
C GLY A 344 28.67 21.85 -3.63
N ASP A 345 28.45 23.08 -4.08
CA ASP A 345 28.81 24.33 -3.39
C ASP A 345 27.64 24.94 -2.61
N ALA A 346 26.44 24.33 -2.66
CA ALA A 346 25.28 24.73 -1.87
C ALA A 346 24.27 23.58 -1.70
N LEU A 347 23.40 23.74 -0.70
CA LEU A 347 22.10 23.09 -0.66
C LEU A 347 21.07 24.11 -1.12
N GLU A 348 20.36 23.84 -2.21
CA GLU A 348 19.39 24.77 -2.82
C GLU A 348 17.97 24.20 -2.78
N ALA A 349 17.00 24.99 -2.35
CA ALA A 349 15.57 24.68 -2.39
C ALA A 349 14.91 25.53 -3.48
N VAL A 350 14.74 24.93 -4.66
CA VAL A 350 14.22 25.58 -5.87
C VAL A 350 12.70 25.56 -5.86
N VAL A 351 12.07 26.69 -6.16
CA VAL A 351 10.61 26.78 -6.28
C VAL A 351 10.16 26.31 -7.66
N ALA A 352 9.44 25.19 -7.71
CA ALA A 352 9.05 24.51 -8.94
C ALA A 352 7.57 24.71 -9.32
N THR A 353 6.75 25.28 -8.45
CA THR A 353 5.30 25.41 -8.67
C THR A 353 4.81 26.85 -8.50
N GLU A 354 3.62 27.11 -9.04
CA GLU A 354 2.79 28.25 -8.64
C GLU A 354 2.58 28.28 -7.12
N ARG A 355 2.35 29.48 -6.57
CA ARG A 355 2.16 29.66 -5.12
C ARG A 355 0.74 29.34 -4.66
N THR A 356 -0.25 29.69 -5.46
CA THR A 356 -1.67 29.47 -5.13
C THR A 356 -2.15 28.13 -5.66
N GLU A 357 -3.31 27.70 -5.19
CA GLU A 357 -3.93 26.45 -5.63
C GLU A 357 -4.70 26.65 -6.96
N PRO A 358 -4.60 25.71 -7.92
CA PRO A 358 -3.78 24.49 -7.85
C PRO A 358 -2.29 24.79 -7.98
N GLN A 359 -1.44 24.26 -7.09
CA GLN A 359 0.03 24.47 -7.17
C GLN A 359 0.63 23.68 -8.35
N ALA A 360 0.45 24.22 -9.56
CA ALA A 360 0.88 23.63 -10.82
C ALA A 360 2.39 23.83 -11.01
N VAL A 361 3.08 22.79 -11.51
CA VAL A 361 4.50 22.88 -11.87
C VAL A 361 4.70 23.91 -12.97
N LEU A 362 5.66 24.81 -12.81
CA LEU A 362 5.94 25.87 -13.78
C LEU A 362 6.38 25.26 -15.13
N GLY A 363 5.81 25.77 -16.22
CA GLY A 363 6.01 25.28 -17.59
C GLY A 363 5.15 24.09 -17.99
N SER A 364 4.37 23.50 -17.06
CA SER A 364 3.53 22.33 -17.32
C SER A 364 2.23 22.64 -18.06
N THR A 365 1.59 21.60 -18.61
CA THR A 365 0.25 21.72 -19.21
C THR A 365 -0.81 22.15 -18.20
N LEU A 366 -0.73 21.71 -16.94
CA LEU A 366 -1.65 22.17 -15.89
C LEU A 366 -1.52 23.68 -15.63
N GLN A 367 -0.28 24.22 -15.60
CA GLN A 367 -0.09 25.66 -15.44
C GLN A 367 -0.67 26.41 -16.64
N LYS A 368 -0.48 25.92 -17.87
CA LYS A 368 -1.07 26.52 -19.08
C LYS A 368 -2.60 26.65 -18.98
N ILE A 369 -3.27 25.67 -18.38
CA ILE A 369 -4.73 25.65 -18.21
C ILE A 369 -5.17 26.55 -17.04
N ALA A 370 -4.57 26.39 -15.87
CA ALA A 370 -5.00 27.05 -14.65
C ALA A 370 -4.50 28.51 -14.53
N TYR A 371 -3.35 28.82 -15.13
CA TYR A 371 -2.67 30.12 -15.06
C TYR A 371 -2.14 30.54 -16.44
N PRO A 372 -3.00 30.76 -17.45
CA PRO A 372 -2.57 31.00 -18.82
C PRO A 372 -1.67 32.24 -18.98
N GLY A 373 -1.89 33.29 -18.19
CA GLY A 373 -1.04 34.49 -18.16
C GLY A 373 0.36 34.20 -17.63
N ASN A 374 0.47 33.63 -16.43
CA ASN A 374 1.75 33.25 -15.81
C ASN A 374 2.53 32.28 -16.70
N TYR A 375 1.84 31.30 -17.30
CA TYR A 375 2.47 30.36 -18.22
C TYR A 375 3.08 31.08 -19.43
N GLN A 376 2.34 32.00 -20.07
CA GLN A 376 2.87 32.76 -21.20
C GLN A 376 4.08 33.62 -20.80
N GLU A 377 4.05 34.24 -19.63
CA GLU A 377 5.18 35.01 -19.10
C GLU A 377 6.40 34.10 -18.86
N PHE A 378 6.20 32.96 -18.19
CA PHE A 378 7.26 31.99 -17.90
C PHE A 378 7.90 31.42 -19.18
N VAL A 379 7.10 31.15 -20.21
CA VAL A 379 7.61 30.70 -21.52
C VAL A 379 8.37 31.82 -22.21
N LYS A 380 7.86 33.07 -22.21
CA LYS A 380 8.56 34.23 -22.78
C LYS A 380 9.88 34.52 -22.06
N SER A 381 9.97 34.21 -20.77
CA SER A 381 11.20 34.33 -19.98
C SER A 381 12.16 33.15 -20.14
N GLY A 382 12.00 32.31 -21.16
CA GLY A 382 12.92 31.21 -21.44
C GLY A 382 12.76 29.99 -20.54
N ARG A 383 11.63 29.84 -19.82
CA ARG A 383 11.33 28.71 -18.93
C ARG A 383 12.32 28.54 -17.77
N GLU A 384 12.90 29.66 -17.32
CA GLU A 384 13.83 29.70 -16.20
C GLU A 384 13.11 29.90 -14.87
N LEU A 385 13.32 28.99 -13.92
CA LEU A 385 12.87 29.14 -12.53
C LEU A 385 13.73 30.23 -11.87
N ARG A 386 13.10 31.15 -11.15
CA ARG A 386 13.78 32.35 -10.62
C ARG A 386 13.84 32.43 -9.09
N GLU A 387 12.99 31.69 -8.40
CA GLU A 387 12.90 31.70 -6.95
C GLU A 387 13.58 30.44 -6.39
N ALA A 388 14.61 30.64 -5.57
CA ALA A 388 15.27 29.57 -4.83
C ALA A 388 15.84 30.14 -3.52
N TYR A 389 15.98 29.26 -2.53
CA TYR A 389 16.65 29.54 -1.27
C TYR A 389 17.85 28.62 -1.13
N GLU A 390 18.87 29.03 -0.41
CA GLU A 390 20.14 28.30 -0.39
C GLU A 390 20.78 28.34 0.98
N HIS A 391 21.61 27.33 1.24
CA HIS A 391 22.64 27.38 2.26
C HIS A 391 23.99 27.16 1.59
N LYS A 392 24.97 28.02 1.88
CA LYS A 392 26.31 27.89 1.29
C LYS A 392 26.96 26.57 1.71
N GLY A 393 27.47 25.82 0.72
CA GLY A 393 28.13 24.53 0.86
C GLY A 393 29.55 24.65 1.38
N ASN A 394 29.70 25.07 2.62
CA ASN A 394 30.92 24.88 3.40
C ASN A 394 30.55 24.15 4.70
N PRO A 395 30.44 22.82 4.68
CA PRO A 395 30.98 21.88 3.67
C PRO A 395 30.08 21.60 2.45
N ARG A 396 30.65 20.93 1.44
CA ARG A 396 30.00 20.60 0.16
C ARG A 396 28.71 19.79 0.33
N ALA A 397 27.79 19.83 -0.63
CA ALA A 397 26.60 18.97 -0.64
C ALA A 397 26.67 17.97 -1.82
N LEU A 398 26.90 16.68 -1.52
CA LEU A 398 27.02 15.62 -2.53
C LEU A 398 25.70 14.88 -2.78
N GLN A 399 24.93 14.67 -1.71
CA GLN A 399 23.63 14.01 -1.74
C GLN A 399 22.71 14.66 -0.72
N VAL A 400 21.40 14.67 -0.99
CA VAL A 400 20.37 15.16 -0.06
C VAL A 400 19.20 14.20 0.02
N GLN A 401 18.66 13.99 1.23
CA GLN A 401 17.37 13.36 1.48
C GLN A 401 16.51 14.26 2.36
N LEU A 402 15.22 14.38 2.05
CA LEU A 402 14.26 15.14 2.85
C LEU A 402 13.36 14.16 3.62
N ARG A 403 13.22 14.36 4.94
CA ARG A 403 12.17 13.70 5.74
C ARG A 403 11.69 14.66 6.82
N GLY A 404 10.41 14.99 6.78
CA GLY A 404 9.78 15.97 7.65
C GLY A 404 10.33 17.37 7.42
N GLU A 405 10.75 18.00 8.50
CA GLU A 405 11.27 19.37 8.57
C GLU A 405 12.77 19.48 8.30
N TYR A 406 13.43 18.36 8.03
CA TYR A 406 14.89 18.28 7.95
C TYR A 406 15.38 17.70 6.62
N ALA A 407 16.42 18.34 6.08
CA ALA A 407 17.21 17.86 4.96
C ALA A 407 18.53 17.26 5.48
N TYR A 408 18.75 15.99 5.18
CA TYR A 408 19.95 15.22 5.55
C TYR A 408 20.90 15.22 4.35
N VAL A 409 22.14 15.65 4.56
CA VAL A 409 23.12 15.87 3.50
C VAL A 409 24.40 15.10 3.79
N ALA A 410 24.83 14.29 2.82
CA ALA A 410 26.17 13.74 2.80
C ALA A 410 27.12 14.79 2.20
N ALA A 411 28.11 15.21 2.99
CA ALA A 411 28.89 16.41 2.72
C ALA A 411 30.39 16.15 2.47
N GLY A 412 30.76 14.96 1.97
CA GLY A 412 32.16 14.59 1.76
C GLY A 412 32.95 14.70 3.06
N GLU A 413 34.07 15.42 3.04
CA GLU A 413 34.91 15.72 4.21
C GLU A 413 34.16 16.46 5.34
N GLY A 414 33.01 17.06 5.01
CA GLY A 414 32.11 17.69 5.96
C GLY A 414 31.32 16.73 6.86
N GLY A 415 31.34 15.43 6.54
CA GLY A 415 30.56 14.39 7.21
C GLY A 415 29.07 14.43 6.89
N LEU A 416 28.24 13.99 7.84
CA LEU A 416 26.79 14.19 7.78
C LEU A 416 26.45 15.60 8.24
N ARG A 417 25.62 16.31 7.47
CA ARG A 417 24.98 17.58 7.84
C ARG A 417 23.47 17.45 7.84
N VAL A 418 22.82 18.11 8.78
CA VAL A 418 21.37 18.20 8.86
C VAL A 418 20.98 19.67 8.84
N TYR A 419 20.02 20.00 7.99
CA TYR A 419 19.51 21.35 7.83
C TYR A 419 18.03 21.37 8.18
N ASP A 420 17.65 22.30 9.06
CA ASP A 420 16.26 22.66 9.28
C ASP A 420 15.78 23.47 8.07
N VAL A 421 14.80 22.88 7.38
CA VAL A 421 14.12 23.44 6.22
C VAL A 421 12.63 23.71 6.51
N ALA A 422 12.25 23.69 7.79
CA ALA A 422 10.95 24.13 8.24
C ALA A 422 10.75 25.61 7.93
N GLN A 423 9.49 25.99 7.68
CA GLN A 423 9.08 27.38 7.50
C GLN A 423 9.87 28.13 6.42
N ILE A 424 10.37 27.44 5.39
CA ILE A 424 11.24 28.04 4.36
C ILE A 424 10.57 29.19 3.60
N ASP A 425 9.24 29.24 3.54
CA ASP A 425 8.49 30.36 2.96
C ASP A 425 8.64 31.65 3.78
N GLN A 426 8.66 31.53 5.11
CA GLN A 426 8.70 32.67 6.03
C GLN A 426 9.42 32.31 7.34
N LYS A 427 10.73 32.13 7.23
CA LYS A 427 11.60 31.99 8.40
C LYS A 427 11.87 33.38 8.95
N GLY A 428 11.77 33.56 10.28
CA GLY A 428 11.89 34.88 10.94
C GLY A 428 13.26 35.56 10.84
N PHE A 429 14.16 35.05 10.00
CA PHE A 429 15.50 35.57 9.71
C PHE A 429 15.89 35.20 8.26
N SER A 430 16.88 35.91 7.70
CA SER A 430 17.19 35.85 6.26
C SER A 430 17.71 34.49 5.77
N GLU A 431 18.47 33.77 6.59
CA GLU A 431 18.99 32.43 6.25
C GLU A 431 17.90 31.37 6.44
N ARG A 432 17.29 30.90 5.35
CA ARG A 432 16.08 30.07 5.42
C ARG A 432 16.36 28.58 5.59
N ILE A 433 17.58 28.16 5.31
CA ILE A 433 18.04 26.79 5.50
C ILE A 433 19.10 26.86 6.60
N THR A 434 18.80 26.34 7.79
CA THR A 434 19.62 26.60 8.99
C THR A 434 20.15 25.34 9.65
N THR A 435 21.30 25.42 10.29
CA THR A 435 21.97 24.30 10.98
C THR A 435 21.73 24.30 12.49
N ALA A 436 21.10 25.33 13.04
CA ALA A 436 20.76 25.44 14.46
C ALA A 436 19.60 26.43 14.66
N PRO A 437 18.34 26.04 14.40
CA PRO A 437 17.19 26.95 14.45
C PRO A 437 16.93 27.53 15.86
N VAL A 438 17.34 26.83 16.93
CA VAL A 438 17.14 27.27 18.32
C VAL A 438 18.40 27.90 18.91
N SER A 439 19.50 27.16 18.95
CA SER A 439 20.79 27.65 19.47
C SER A 439 21.94 26.75 19.01
N ARG A 440 23.06 27.37 18.65
CA ARG A 440 24.31 26.65 18.30
C ARG A 440 24.90 25.83 19.45
N PHE A 441 24.54 26.14 20.70
CA PHE A 441 24.98 25.41 21.90
C PHE A 441 23.97 24.34 22.34
N GLY A 442 22.70 24.50 21.96
CA GLY A 442 21.61 23.61 22.33
C GLY A 442 21.37 22.44 21.38
N GLN A 443 22.01 22.43 20.21
CA GLN A 443 21.80 21.42 19.16
C GLN A 443 23.09 21.11 18.40
N LYS A 444 23.20 19.89 17.88
CA LYS A 444 24.29 19.44 17.03
C LYS A 444 23.75 18.68 15.82
N PHE A 445 23.52 19.41 14.73
CA PHE A 445 23.03 18.89 13.45
C PHE A 445 24.15 18.47 12.49
N TRP A 446 25.16 17.79 13.03
CA TRP A 446 26.24 17.23 12.22
C TRP A 446 26.90 16.05 12.92
N VAL A 447 27.41 15.11 12.13
CA VAL A 447 28.27 14.01 12.59
C VAL A 447 29.52 14.02 11.71
N ARG A 448 30.69 14.16 12.32
CA ARG A 448 31.98 14.10 11.61
C ARG A 448 32.18 12.69 11.06
N THR A 449 32.59 12.61 9.81
CA THR A 449 33.07 11.41 9.12
C THR A 449 34.27 11.79 8.25
N LYS A 450 35.01 10.80 7.72
CA LYS A 450 36.20 11.06 6.89
C LYS A 450 35.80 11.59 5.51
N TYR A 451 34.81 10.98 4.88
CA TYR A 451 34.23 11.39 3.59
C TYR A 451 32.82 10.77 3.38
N ALA A 452 31.76 11.43 3.84
CA ALA A 452 30.38 10.96 3.66
C ALA A 452 29.94 11.07 2.19
N THR A 453 29.63 9.95 1.55
CA THR A 453 29.24 9.89 0.13
C THR A 453 27.72 9.89 -0.06
N ALA A 454 26.98 9.21 0.83
CA ALA A 454 25.53 9.17 0.79
C ALA A 454 24.91 8.97 2.18
N VAL A 455 23.65 9.38 2.33
CA VAL A 455 22.80 9.16 3.50
C VAL A 455 21.52 8.47 3.05
N GLY A 456 21.22 7.34 3.68
CA GLY A 456 19.99 6.57 3.50
C GLY A 456 19.04 6.79 4.66
N VAL A 457 17.81 7.19 4.35
CA VAL A 457 16.68 7.21 5.28
C VAL A 457 15.70 6.10 4.87
N PRO A 458 15.24 5.24 5.79
CA PRO A 458 14.39 4.10 5.43
C PRO A 458 13.05 4.44 4.78
N SER A 459 12.57 5.68 4.96
CA SER A 459 11.42 6.23 4.27
C SER A 459 11.50 7.76 4.25
N THR A 460 10.92 8.40 3.23
CA THR A 460 10.73 9.86 3.23
C THR A 460 9.54 10.28 4.10
N LEU A 461 8.71 9.32 4.52
CA LEU A 461 7.66 9.53 5.50
C LEU A 461 8.26 9.70 6.90
N ALA A 462 7.71 10.66 7.65
CA ALA A 462 7.99 10.81 9.07
C ALA A 462 7.32 9.68 9.84
N VAL A 463 8.15 8.87 10.51
CA VAL A 463 7.73 7.74 11.34
C VAL A 463 8.55 7.81 12.62
N ASP A 464 7.88 7.94 13.76
CA ASP A 464 8.46 8.19 15.07
C ASP A 464 8.37 6.94 15.96
N PRO A 465 9.44 6.12 16.01
CA PRO A 465 9.48 4.93 16.87
C PRO A 465 9.60 5.24 18.37
N ALA A 466 9.73 6.50 18.77
CA ALA A 466 9.85 6.91 20.18
C ALA A 466 8.49 7.21 20.84
N ARG A 467 7.38 7.15 20.10
CA ARG A 467 6.04 7.43 20.63
C ARG A 467 5.59 6.41 21.68
N TRP A 468 5.15 6.93 22.82
CA TRP A 468 4.49 6.14 23.84
C TRP A 468 3.10 5.73 23.37
N ARG A 469 2.67 4.53 23.76
CA ARG A 469 1.38 3.97 23.36
C ARG A 469 0.46 3.84 24.56
N MET A 470 -0.85 3.88 24.31
CA MET A 470 -1.86 3.72 25.36
C MET A 470 -2.35 2.27 25.41
N THR A 471 -2.39 1.67 26.59
CA THR A 471 -3.04 0.37 26.82
C THR A 471 -4.56 0.51 26.97
N ASN A 472 -5.31 -0.58 26.85
CA ASN A 472 -6.77 -0.55 26.94
C ASN A 472 -7.33 -0.06 28.29
N ASP A 473 -6.53 -0.13 29.36
CA ASP A 473 -6.85 0.41 30.69
C ASP A 473 -6.45 1.89 30.85
N GLY A 474 -5.96 2.54 29.78
CA GLY A 474 -5.62 3.97 29.75
C GLY A 474 -4.21 4.32 30.21
N ARG A 475 -3.36 3.33 30.53
CA ARG A 475 -1.96 3.59 30.92
C ARG A 475 -1.08 3.89 29.70
N MET A 476 -0.22 4.90 29.81
CA MET A 476 0.81 5.16 28.81
C MET A 476 2.02 4.25 29.06
N VAL A 477 2.48 3.56 28.03
CA VAL A 477 3.64 2.65 28.05
C VAL A 477 4.74 3.12 27.10
N SER A 478 5.98 2.89 27.49
CA SER A 478 7.13 3.23 26.65
C SER A 478 7.15 2.39 25.36
N PRO A 479 7.84 2.85 24.30
CA PRO A 479 7.96 2.08 23.06
C PRO A 479 8.46 0.64 23.27
N ASP A 480 9.43 0.44 24.16
CA ASP A 480 10.00 -0.88 24.45
C ASP A 480 9.05 -1.79 25.23
N GLU A 481 8.24 -1.22 26.12
CA GLU A 481 7.17 -1.99 26.79
C GLU A 481 6.08 -2.34 25.76
N ALA A 482 5.65 -1.38 24.94
CA ALA A 482 4.61 -1.57 23.94
C ALA A 482 4.93 -2.70 22.94
N ARG A 483 6.20 -2.82 22.51
CA ARG A 483 6.70 -3.91 21.64
C ARG A 483 6.52 -5.30 22.24
N ARG A 484 6.44 -5.43 23.56
CA ARG A 484 6.28 -6.71 24.28
C ARG A 484 4.82 -7.05 24.56
N LEU A 485 3.90 -6.12 24.32
CA LEU A 485 2.47 -6.31 24.51
C LEU A 485 1.83 -6.88 23.25
N ARG A 486 0.77 -7.69 23.43
CA ARG A 486 -0.06 -8.12 22.30
C ARG A 486 -0.87 -6.92 21.78
N PRO A 487 -1.14 -6.82 20.47
CA PRO A 487 -1.94 -5.73 19.91
C PRO A 487 -3.28 -5.53 20.63
N ALA A 488 -3.97 -6.62 20.97
CA ALA A 488 -5.24 -6.59 21.70
C ALA A 488 -5.15 -6.00 23.13
N GLN A 489 -3.96 -5.70 23.66
CA GLN A 489 -3.76 -5.01 24.94
C GLN A 489 -3.58 -3.49 24.78
N LEU A 490 -3.35 -3.03 23.55
CA LEU A 490 -3.18 -1.63 23.18
C LEU A 490 -4.50 -1.05 22.69
N MET A 491 -4.75 0.22 23.01
CA MET A 491 -5.94 0.96 22.57
C MET A 491 -6.03 0.96 21.04
N ASN A 492 -4.90 1.22 20.39
CA ASN A 492 -4.72 1.15 18.96
C ASN A 492 -3.92 -0.12 18.63
N GLU A 493 -4.43 -0.96 17.73
CA GLU A 493 -3.94 -2.33 17.49
C GLU A 493 -2.92 -2.41 16.34
N GLU A 494 -2.34 -1.29 15.91
CA GLU A 494 -1.30 -1.28 14.89
C GLU A 494 -0.06 -2.03 15.38
N GLN A 495 0.75 -2.48 14.41
CA GLN A 495 2.05 -3.06 14.67
C GLN A 495 2.92 -2.08 15.49
N PRO A 496 3.97 -2.53 16.19
CA PRO A 496 4.96 -1.60 16.70
C PRO A 496 5.79 -1.02 15.56
N ILE A 497 6.15 0.26 15.65
CA ILE A 497 7.08 0.88 14.70
C ILE A 497 8.47 0.27 14.90
N HIS A 498 9.04 -0.22 13.80
CA HIS A 498 10.35 -0.85 13.80
C HIS A 498 11.47 0.14 14.18
N PRO A 499 12.43 -0.23 15.04
CA PRO A 499 13.52 0.66 15.47
C PRO A 499 14.37 1.25 14.33
N LEU A 500 14.42 0.57 13.17
CA LEU A 500 15.18 1.04 12.00
C LEU A 500 14.84 2.47 11.59
N TYR A 501 13.59 2.92 11.79
CA TYR A 501 13.13 4.27 11.40
C TYR A 501 13.70 5.38 12.28
N ALA A 502 14.25 5.03 13.44
CA ALA A 502 14.93 5.97 14.34
C ALA A 502 16.26 6.47 13.76
N TYR A 503 16.84 5.76 12.80
CA TYR A 503 18.22 5.98 12.38
C TYR A 503 18.33 6.51 10.94
N LEU A 504 19.40 7.26 10.73
CA LEU A 504 19.99 7.56 9.42
C LEU A 504 21.16 6.61 9.20
N TYR A 505 21.32 6.16 7.97
CA TYR A 505 22.39 5.24 7.56
C TYR A 505 23.31 5.98 6.61
N VAL A 506 24.44 6.45 7.13
CA VAL A 506 25.42 7.23 6.37
C VAL A 506 26.48 6.28 5.87
N VAL A 507 26.76 6.31 4.56
CA VAL A 507 27.91 5.60 4.01
C VAL A 507 29.04 6.59 3.80
N ASP A 508 30.21 6.18 4.26
CA ASP A 508 31.46 6.92 4.18
C ASP A 508 32.44 6.15 3.29
N LYS A 509 33.15 6.86 2.42
CA LYS A 509 34.10 6.26 1.47
C LYS A 509 35.18 5.42 2.17
N TYR A 510 35.63 5.84 3.36
CA TYR A 510 36.75 5.21 4.06
C TYR A 510 36.31 4.43 5.28
N GLU A 511 35.26 4.88 5.97
CA GLU A 511 34.81 4.28 7.23
C GLU A 511 33.74 3.21 7.05
N GLY A 512 33.05 3.15 5.90
CA GLY A 512 31.93 2.23 5.66
C GLY A 512 30.60 2.75 6.20
N LEU A 513 29.81 1.89 6.85
CA LEU A 513 28.45 2.24 7.30
C LEU A 513 28.45 2.84 8.71
N ILE A 514 27.90 4.06 8.84
CA ILE A 514 27.74 4.79 10.10
C ILE A 514 26.24 4.93 10.39
N VAL A 515 25.84 4.56 11.60
CA VAL A 515 24.45 4.64 12.07
C VAL A 515 24.29 5.84 12.99
N VAL A 516 23.33 6.73 12.69
CA VAL A 516 23.08 7.97 13.44
C VAL A 516 21.62 8.02 13.88
N ASN A 517 21.35 8.16 15.19
CA ASN A 517 19.98 8.32 15.68
C ASN A 517 19.46 9.73 15.33
N ALA A 518 18.30 9.78 14.68
CA ALA A 518 17.57 10.98 14.29
C ALA A 518 16.10 10.96 14.75
N ALA A 519 15.72 10.06 15.66
CA ALA A 519 14.38 10.03 16.25
C ALA A 519 14.08 11.29 17.07
N THR A 520 15.11 11.90 17.67
CA THR A 520 15.02 13.17 18.40
C THR A 520 14.53 14.32 17.52
N LEU A 521 14.67 14.21 16.19
CA LEU A 521 14.18 15.22 15.26
C LEU A 521 12.65 15.14 15.06
N LEU A 522 11.98 14.13 15.62
CA LEU A 522 10.54 13.88 15.45
C LEU A 522 9.76 13.86 16.78
N ASP A 523 10.44 13.87 17.93
CA ASP A 523 9.82 13.76 19.25
C ASP A 523 9.23 15.08 19.78
N GLY A 524 9.63 16.21 19.17
CA GLY A 524 9.18 17.56 19.54
C GLY A 524 9.99 18.22 20.66
N ASP A 525 11.08 17.60 21.13
CA ASP A 525 11.99 18.17 22.12
C ASP A 525 13.27 18.73 21.45
N PRO A 526 13.37 20.05 21.24
CA PRO A 526 14.55 20.62 20.60
C PRO A 526 15.82 20.56 21.46
N LEU A 527 15.73 20.25 22.76
CA LEU A 527 16.84 20.29 23.71
C LEU A 527 17.72 19.03 23.67
N ASN A 528 17.25 17.95 23.05
CA ASN A 528 17.95 16.67 23.02
C ASN A 528 18.60 16.37 21.65
N ASN A 529 18.59 17.36 20.74
CA ASN A 529 19.02 17.26 19.35
C ASN A 529 20.54 17.25 19.16
N TYR A 530 21.19 16.23 19.73
CA TYR A 530 22.63 16.02 19.67
C TYR A 530 22.96 14.76 18.87
N LEU A 531 23.05 14.90 17.54
CA LEU A 531 23.32 13.78 16.65
C LEU A 531 24.72 13.19 16.92
N LYS A 532 24.76 11.86 17.02
CA LYS A 532 25.97 11.08 17.32
C LYS A 532 25.94 9.71 16.63
N ARG A 533 27.13 9.16 16.38
CA ARG A 533 27.31 7.77 15.96
C ARG A 533 26.74 6.84 17.05
N GLN A 534 26.09 5.75 16.64
CA GLN A 534 25.35 4.87 17.55
C GLN A 534 25.98 3.48 17.71
N LEU A 535 26.86 3.08 16.78
CA LEU A 535 27.55 1.80 16.89
C LEU A 535 28.55 1.83 18.06
N ASP A 536 28.64 0.73 18.79
CA ASP A 536 29.58 0.56 19.91
C ASP A 536 31.03 0.59 19.39
N ASP A 537 31.82 1.56 19.84
CA ASP A 537 33.20 1.77 19.42
C ASP A 537 34.15 0.66 19.89
N ARG A 538 33.76 -0.12 20.89
CA ARG A 538 34.49 -1.30 21.35
C ARG A 538 34.33 -2.49 20.41
N LYS A 539 33.22 -2.53 19.67
CA LYS A 539 32.89 -3.60 18.72
C LYS A 539 33.21 -3.20 17.29
N TYR A 540 33.02 -1.93 16.95
CA TYR A 540 33.18 -1.38 15.62
C TYR A 540 34.21 -0.25 15.66
N PRO A 541 35.42 -0.43 15.10
CA PRO A 541 36.41 0.63 15.04
C PRO A 541 35.84 1.93 14.45
N ASP A 542 36.21 3.07 15.02
CA ASP A 542 35.66 4.39 14.68
C ASP A 542 34.12 4.49 14.83
N ALA A 543 33.46 3.56 15.52
CA ALA A 543 32.00 3.42 15.55
C ALA A 543 31.37 3.32 14.15
N ALA A 544 32.04 2.61 13.24
CA ALA A 544 31.59 2.37 11.86
C ALA A 544 31.67 0.87 11.50
N PHE A 545 30.65 0.39 10.79
CA PHE A 545 30.58 -0.99 10.31
C PHE A 545 31.31 -1.12 8.98
N ASN A 546 32.50 -1.72 8.98
CA ASN A 546 33.27 -2.05 7.77
C ASN A 546 34.12 -3.32 7.97
N PRO A 547 33.50 -4.50 8.17
CA PRO A 547 34.24 -5.73 8.41
C PRO A 547 35.11 -6.07 7.20
N ASP A 548 36.40 -6.31 7.44
CA ASP A 548 37.40 -6.67 6.43
C ASP A 548 37.48 -5.71 5.23
N GLY A 549 37.09 -4.44 5.43
CA GLY A 549 37.08 -3.44 4.34
C GLY A 549 35.99 -3.65 3.29
N ALA A 550 34.95 -4.42 3.60
CA ALA A 550 33.83 -4.73 2.70
C ALA A 550 33.09 -3.51 2.14
N LEU A 551 33.06 -2.41 2.89
CA LEU A 551 32.38 -1.16 2.53
C LEU A 551 33.38 -0.04 2.22
N THR A 552 34.66 -0.37 2.01
CA THR A 552 35.64 0.59 1.51
C THR A 552 35.25 1.04 0.11
N ASP A 553 35.39 2.34 -0.14
CA ASP A 553 34.94 3.05 -1.34
C ASP A 553 33.41 3.01 -1.56
N ALA A 554 32.63 2.90 -0.48
CA ALA A 554 31.18 3.03 -0.54
C ALA A 554 30.76 4.39 -1.11
N ASN A 555 29.87 4.37 -2.12
CA ASN A 555 29.48 5.55 -2.88
C ASN A 555 27.96 5.81 -2.91
N ASN A 556 27.12 4.82 -2.63
CA ASN A 556 25.66 4.97 -2.59
C ASN A 556 25.04 4.02 -1.55
N ILE A 557 23.82 4.33 -1.11
CA ILE A 557 23.01 3.48 -0.24
C ILE A 557 21.53 3.62 -0.58
N THR A 558 20.85 2.48 -0.71
CA THR A 558 19.39 2.36 -0.80
C THR A 558 18.88 1.39 0.25
N ILE A 559 17.79 1.74 0.92
CA ILE A 559 17.17 0.89 1.96
C ILE A 559 15.90 0.29 1.38
N ALA A 560 15.76 -1.03 1.50
CA ALA A 560 14.53 -1.76 1.22
C ALA A 560 14.30 -2.79 2.33
N GLY A 561 13.19 -2.62 3.05
CA GLY A 561 12.88 -3.34 4.28
C GLY A 561 13.97 -3.14 5.32
N THR A 562 14.41 -4.25 5.88
CA THR A 562 15.46 -4.33 6.89
C THR A 562 16.85 -4.55 6.27
N ASN A 563 17.04 -4.22 4.99
CA ASN A 563 18.31 -4.35 4.27
C ASN A 563 18.76 -3.01 3.67
N ALA A 564 20.05 -2.70 3.85
CA ALA A 564 20.77 -1.64 3.17
C ALA A 564 21.58 -2.21 2.00
N TYR A 565 21.35 -1.69 0.80
CA TYR A 565 22.04 -2.02 -0.44
C TYR A 565 23.07 -0.93 -0.70
N ILE A 566 24.35 -1.26 -0.55
CA ILE A 566 25.46 -0.31 -0.57
C ILE A 566 26.37 -0.63 -1.75
N THR A 567 26.55 0.32 -2.67
CA THR A 567 27.52 0.16 -3.76
C THR A 567 28.88 0.69 -3.34
N THR A 568 29.92 -0.03 -3.73
CA THR A 568 31.33 0.33 -3.59
C THR A 568 31.96 0.50 -4.97
N ASP A 569 33.27 0.73 -5.04
CA ASP A 569 34.00 0.76 -6.31
C ASP A 569 34.00 -0.61 -7.05
N ARG A 570 33.73 -1.72 -6.35
CA ARG A 570 33.90 -3.08 -6.91
C ARG A 570 32.67 -3.98 -6.81
N GLU A 571 31.76 -3.67 -5.89
CA GLU A 571 30.65 -4.57 -5.56
C GLU A 571 29.44 -3.83 -5.01
N LEU A 572 28.27 -4.48 -5.14
CA LEU A 572 27.10 -4.21 -4.34
C LEU A 572 27.14 -5.12 -3.10
N VAL A 573 27.07 -4.52 -1.92
CA VAL A 573 27.03 -5.22 -0.62
C VAL A 573 25.65 -5.04 0.00
N VAL A 574 25.05 -6.15 0.44
CA VAL A 574 23.79 -6.14 1.19
C VAL A 574 24.06 -6.32 2.66
N VAL A 575 23.64 -5.34 3.45
CA VAL A 575 23.81 -5.30 4.90
C VAL A 575 22.43 -5.36 5.55
N SER A 576 22.18 -6.37 6.37
CA SER A 576 21.01 -6.39 7.25
C SER A 576 21.16 -5.31 8.32
N ILE A 577 20.09 -4.54 8.48
CA ILE A 577 19.88 -3.48 9.47
C ILE A 577 18.60 -3.75 10.29
N ASP A 578 18.19 -5.03 10.37
CA ASP A 578 17.07 -5.50 11.19
C ASP A 578 17.29 -5.20 12.67
N ASP A 579 18.52 -5.42 13.13
CA ASP A 579 19.04 -4.78 14.34
C ASP A 579 20.02 -3.67 13.91
N PRO A 580 19.60 -2.39 13.92
CA PRO A 580 20.41 -1.27 13.45
C PRO A 580 21.73 -1.09 14.19
N LEU A 581 21.85 -1.59 15.43
CA LEU A 581 23.06 -1.49 16.24
C LEU A 581 23.98 -2.71 16.09
N ASN A 582 23.49 -3.76 15.42
CA ASN A 582 24.25 -4.98 15.13
C ASN A 582 24.14 -5.38 13.64
N PRO A 583 24.60 -4.51 12.71
CA PRO A 583 24.53 -4.79 11.27
C PRO A 583 25.33 -6.03 10.86
N LYS A 584 24.88 -6.70 9.78
CA LYS A 584 25.48 -7.94 9.26
C LYS A 584 25.50 -7.96 7.74
N ILE A 585 26.61 -8.38 7.14
CA ILE A 585 26.63 -8.61 5.69
C ILE A 585 25.84 -9.88 5.38
N MET A 586 24.87 -9.76 4.46
CA MET A 586 24.04 -10.87 4.00
C MET A 586 24.56 -11.44 2.68
N GLY A 587 25.02 -10.58 1.76
CA GLY A 587 25.53 -11.01 0.46
C GLY A 587 26.29 -9.91 -0.25
N ARG A 588 27.02 -10.30 -1.31
CA ARG A 588 27.79 -9.40 -2.16
C ARG A 588 27.73 -9.84 -3.61
N VAL A 589 27.75 -8.89 -4.53
CA VAL A 589 27.81 -9.14 -5.98
C VAL A 589 28.80 -8.18 -6.61
N ALA A 590 29.79 -8.70 -7.33
CA ALA A 590 30.77 -7.90 -8.03
C ALA A 590 30.18 -7.24 -9.28
N PHE A 591 30.51 -5.96 -9.48
CA PHE A 591 30.13 -5.14 -10.64
C PHE A 591 31.29 -4.21 -11.02
N ARG A 592 31.20 -3.53 -12.17
CA ARG A 592 32.26 -2.62 -12.63
C ARG A 592 31.95 -1.20 -12.22
N HIS A 593 32.48 -0.76 -11.08
CA HIS A 593 32.21 0.56 -10.48
C HIS A 593 30.71 0.85 -10.34
N PRO A 594 29.93 0.04 -9.59
CA PRO A 594 28.51 0.30 -9.40
C PRO A 594 28.28 1.64 -8.68
N ARG A 595 27.33 2.44 -9.18
CA ARG A 595 27.09 3.84 -8.77
C ARG A 595 25.77 4.07 -8.05
N ALA A 596 24.76 3.28 -8.38
CA ALA A 596 23.42 3.43 -7.84
C ALA A 596 22.65 2.11 -7.89
N VAL A 597 21.70 1.95 -6.97
CA VAL A 597 20.79 0.81 -6.94
C VAL A 597 19.38 1.25 -6.55
N ALA A 598 18.37 0.75 -7.26
CA ALA A 598 16.96 0.91 -6.91
C ALA A 598 16.31 -0.47 -6.72
N ILE A 599 15.52 -0.64 -5.67
CA ILE A 599 14.82 -1.90 -5.36
C ILE A 599 13.31 -1.71 -5.57
N GLN A 600 12.67 -2.69 -6.20
CA GLN A 600 11.21 -2.79 -6.25
C GLN A 600 10.79 -4.26 -6.13
N PHE A 601 10.15 -4.59 -5.02
CA PHE A 601 9.66 -5.93 -4.71
C PHE A 601 10.75 -7.01 -4.85
N ARG A 602 10.73 -7.82 -5.91
CA ARG A 602 11.64 -8.97 -6.10
C ARG A 602 12.96 -8.63 -6.77
N TYR A 603 13.08 -7.45 -7.37
CA TYR A 603 14.22 -7.09 -8.21
C TYR A 603 14.90 -5.81 -7.76
N GLY A 604 16.22 -5.80 -7.90
CA GLY A 604 17.05 -4.61 -7.85
C GLY A 604 17.59 -4.25 -9.23
N PHE A 605 17.82 -2.97 -9.43
CA PHE A 605 18.35 -2.41 -10.68
C PHE A 605 19.60 -1.62 -10.33
N VAL A 606 20.75 -2.06 -10.81
CA VAL A 606 22.07 -1.51 -10.47
C VAL A 606 22.64 -0.83 -11.70
N VAL A 607 23.15 0.39 -11.55
CA VAL A 607 23.86 1.08 -12.62
C VAL A 607 25.36 0.99 -12.36
N ASP A 608 26.10 0.53 -13.36
CA ASP A 608 27.55 0.43 -13.36
C ASP A 608 28.15 0.95 -14.68
N ASP A 609 29.45 0.79 -14.89
CA ASP A 609 30.14 1.28 -16.10
C ASP A 609 29.63 0.66 -17.42
N GLU A 610 29.00 -0.50 -17.39
CA GLU A 610 28.50 -1.19 -18.58
C GLU A 610 27.04 -0.87 -18.86
N GLY A 611 26.30 -0.41 -17.85
CA GLY A 611 24.94 0.08 -17.99
C GLY A 611 24.03 -0.36 -16.85
N LEU A 612 22.78 -0.69 -17.16
CA LEU A 612 21.77 -1.07 -16.18
C LEU A 612 21.70 -2.60 -16.02
N LYS A 613 22.06 -3.12 -14.85
CA LYS A 613 21.99 -4.53 -14.46
C LYS A 613 20.68 -4.82 -13.71
N THR A 614 20.09 -6.00 -13.92
CA THR A 614 18.99 -6.51 -13.06
C THR A 614 19.53 -7.58 -12.13
N ILE A 615 19.25 -7.44 -10.83
CA ILE A 615 19.50 -8.46 -9.79
C ILE A 615 18.19 -8.99 -9.21
N ASP A 616 18.19 -10.26 -8.82
CA ASP A 616 17.12 -10.89 -8.07
C ASP A 616 17.43 -10.82 -6.57
N VAL A 617 16.54 -10.16 -5.81
CA VAL A 617 16.63 -9.99 -4.35
C VAL A 617 15.58 -10.82 -3.62
N SER A 618 14.91 -11.72 -4.34
CA SER A 618 13.89 -12.63 -3.83
C SER A 618 14.43 -13.64 -2.80
N PRO A 619 15.62 -14.26 -2.98
CA PRO A 619 16.12 -15.24 -2.02
C PRO A 619 16.48 -14.58 -0.67
N PRO A 620 16.04 -15.11 0.48
CA PRO A 620 16.28 -14.47 1.77
C PRO A 620 17.79 -14.37 2.06
N GLY A 621 18.27 -13.15 2.30
CA GLY A 621 19.67 -12.91 2.64
C GLY A 621 20.66 -13.14 1.49
N GLN A 622 20.22 -13.32 0.25
CA GLN A 622 21.11 -13.45 -0.91
C GLN A 622 20.71 -12.49 -2.03
N VAL A 623 21.67 -12.17 -2.89
CA VAL A 623 21.43 -11.46 -4.14
C VAL A 623 21.98 -12.31 -5.27
N ARG A 624 21.19 -12.49 -6.33
CA ARG A 624 21.60 -13.23 -7.52
C ARG A 624 21.66 -12.30 -8.73
N TYR A 625 22.74 -12.39 -9.50
CA TYR A 625 22.89 -11.71 -10.78
C TYR A 625 23.05 -12.75 -11.89
N ASP A 626 22.07 -12.81 -12.79
CA ASP A 626 22.00 -13.81 -13.86
C ASP A 626 22.55 -13.27 -15.21
N GLY A 627 23.42 -12.26 -15.18
CA GLY A 627 24.03 -11.69 -16.39
C GLY A 627 23.12 -10.76 -17.20
N ILE A 628 21.95 -10.37 -16.67
CA ILE A 628 20.96 -9.54 -17.37
C ILE A 628 21.36 -8.07 -17.31
N TYR A 629 21.52 -7.41 -18.46
CA TYR A 629 21.77 -5.97 -18.49
C TYR A 629 21.37 -5.27 -19.80
N ILE A 630 21.21 -3.96 -19.71
CA ILE A 630 21.08 -3.03 -20.84
C ILE A 630 22.37 -2.20 -20.94
N PRO A 631 23.07 -2.24 -22.09
CA PRO A 631 24.22 -1.38 -22.31
C PRO A 631 23.84 0.09 -22.28
N LEU A 632 24.54 0.90 -21.47
CA LEU A 632 24.40 2.36 -21.44
C LEU A 632 25.79 2.98 -21.35
N ALA A 633 26.03 4.08 -22.06
CA ALA A 633 27.39 4.59 -22.24
C ALA A 633 27.95 5.30 -20.99
N ASP A 634 27.08 5.92 -20.19
CA ASP A 634 27.45 6.68 -18.99
C ASP A 634 26.29 6.70 -17.98
N GLY A 635 25.83 5.53 -17.54
CA GLY A 635 24.81 5.43 -16.50
C GLY A 635 25.35 5.90 -15.15
N ARG A 636 24.63 6.79 -14.46
CA ARG A 636 25.08 7.40 -13.18
C ARG A 636 24.12 7.22 -12.01
N ASP A 637 22.82 7.19 -12.27
CA ASP A 637 21.76 6.99 -11.27
C ASP A 637 20.61 6.21 -11.87
N VAL A 638 19.82 5.54 -11.04
CA VAL A 638 18.58 4.89 -11.44
C VAL A 638 17.46 5.20 -10.46
N TYR A 639 16.29 5.51 -11.00
CA TYR A 639 15.03 5.60 -10.25
C TYR A 639 13.96 4.73 -10.90
N VAL A 640 13.36 3.85 -10.12
CA VAL A 640 12.31 2.95 -10.60
C VAL A 640 10.95 3.51 -10.22
N ALA A 641 10.07 3.70 -11.20
CA ALA A 641 8.68 4.07 -10.99
C ALA A 641 7.76 3.12 -11.78
N ARG A 642 6.94 2.35 -11.05
CA ARG A 642 6.15 1.23 -11.59
C ARG A 642 6.96 0.34 -12.54
N THR A 643 6.64 0.34 -13.82
CA THR A 643 7.12 -0.57 -14.88
C THR A 643 8.30 0.00 -15.66
N TYR A 644 8.84 1.16 -15.26
CA TYR A 644 9.98 1.79 -15.90
C TYR A 644 11.10 2.07 -14.90
N ALA A 645 12.34 1.86 -15.36
CA ALA A 645 13.54 2.40 -14.74
C ALA A 645 14.00 3.63 -15.54
N TYR A 646 14.24 4.74 -14.84
CA TYR A 646 14.75 5.99 -15.40
C TYR A 646 16.21 6.13 -14.99
N VAL A 647 17.11 6.12 -15.97
CA VAL A 647 18.55 6.13 -15.75
C VAL A 647 19.12 7.47 -16.20
N ALA A 648 19.82 8.17 -15.31
CA ALA A 648 20.60 9.35 -15.71
C ALA A 648 21.84 8.87 -16.48
N GLU A 649 21.97 9.29 -17.74
CA GLU A 649 22.96 8.78 -18.69
C GLU A 649 23.94 9.87 -19.18
N GLY A 650 24.36 10.76 -18.26
CA GLY A 650 25.36 11.79 -18.55
C GLY A 650 25.01 12.64 -19.77
N LYS A 651 25.83 12.55 -20.82
CA LYS A 651 25.66 13.31 -22.08
C LYS A 651 24.43 12.91 -22.91
N ASN A 652 23.90 11.72 -22.68
CA ASN A 652 22.73 11.19 -23.39
C ASN A 652 21.43 11.56 -22.68
N GLY A 653 21.48 12.31 -21.57
CA GLY A 653 20.30 12.74 -20.84
C GLY A 653 19.73 11.62 -19.98
N ILE A 654 18.49 11.18 -20.23
CA ILE A 654 17.84 10.10 -19.49
C ILE A 654 17.52 8.94 -20.43
N ALA A 655 17.92 7.73 -20.04
CA ALA A 655 17.43 6.50 -20.64
C ALA A 655 16.19 6.00 -19.87
N VAL A 656 15.13 5.67 -20.60
CA VAL A 656 13.90 5.08 -20.06
C VAL A 656 13.88 3.61 -20.45
N VAL A 657 13.94 2.73 -19.47
CA VAL A 657 14.02 1.28 -19.66
C VAL A 657 12.72 0.64 -19.18
N ASN A 658 12.07 -0.13 -20.06
CA ASN A 658 10.94 -0.95 -19.70
C ASN A 658 11.41 -2.16 -18.89
N ILE A 659 10.83 -2.34 -17.70
CA ILE A 659 11.17 -3.40 -16.74
C ILE A 659 9.93 -4.22 -16.36
N ILE A 660 8.90 -4.28 -17.23
CA ILE A 660 7.71 -5.12 -17.01
C ILE A 660 8.13 -6.56 -16.72
N GLN A 661 9.06 -7.09 -17.54
CA GLN A 661 9.74 -8.35 -17.31
C GLN A 661 11.18 -8.07 -16.88
N PRO A 662 11.51 -8.07 -15.57
CA PRO A 662 12.83 -7.65 -15.08
C PRO A 662 13.99 -8.51 -15.60
N ASN A 663 13.71 -9.76 -15.98
CA ASN A 663 14.68 -10.67 -16.59
C ASN A 663 14.87 -10.49 -18.10
N ASN A 664 14.05 -9.67 -18.75
CA ASN A 664 14.17 -9.30 -20.14
C ASN A 664 13.85 -7.79 -20.32
N PRO A 665 14.62 -6.90 -19.68
CA PRO A 665 14.39 -5.47 -19.80
C PRO A 665 14.66 -5.02 -21.25
N CYS A 666 14.09 -3.88 -21.64
CA CYS A 666 14.42 -3.25 -22.93
C CYS A 666 14.49 -1.73 -22.83
N LEU A 667 15.47 -1.13 -23.52
CA LEU A 667 15.54 0.32 -23.67
C LEU A 667 14.35 0.78 -24.51
N ASP A 668 13.44 1.56 -23.91
CA ASP A 668 12.25 2.08 -24.59
C ASP A 668 12.61 3.35 -25.39
N GLN A 669 13.33 4.28 -24.77
CA GLN A 669 13.79 5.51 -25.40
C GLN A 669 14.90 6.19 -24.60
N THR A 670 15.63 7.10 -25.26
CA THR A 670 16.56 8.04 -24.64
C THR A 670 16.08 9.46 -24.91
N TYR A 671 16.23 10.36 -23.94
CA TYR A 671 15.81 11.75 -24.05
C TYR A 671 16.89 12.70 -23.51
N ASN A 672 17.42 13.56 -24.37
CA ASN A 672 18.44 14.56 -24.04
C ASN A 672 18.03 16.01 -24.30
N ALA A 673 16.75 16.26 -24.61
CA ALA A 673 16.20 17.58 -24.95
C ALA A 673 17.05 18.33 -26.00
N GLU A 674 17.35 17.68 -27.12
CA GLU A 674 18.16 18.27 -28.22
C GLU A 674 19.55 18.75 -27.75
N GLY A 675 20.12 18.06 -26.76
CA GLY A 675 21.42 18.37 -26.17
C GLY A 675 21.37 19.37 -25.01
N ALA A 676 20.20 19.87 -24.63
CA ALA A 676 20.07 20.71 -23.43
C ALA A 676 20.26 19.93 -22.12
N LEU A 677 20.03 18.61 -22.15
CA LEU A 677 20.26 17.68 -21.04
C LEU A 677 21.48 16.80 -21.37
N ASN A 678 22.67 17.26 -21.00
CA ASN A 678 23.95 16.70 -21.45
C ASN A 678 24.97 16.48 -20.31
N ASP A 679 24.53 16.54 -19.07
CA ASP A 679 25.30 16.18 -17.88
C ASP A 679 24.40 15.59 -16.80
N ALA A 680 23.46 14.71 -17.17
CA ALA A 680 22.54 14.10 -16.23
C ALA A 680 23.30 13.27 -15.19
N ARG A 681 23.24 13.68 -13.92
CA ARG A 681 23.86 13.03 -12.76
C ARG A 681 22.86 12.19 -11.98
N GLN A 682 21.66 12.71 -11.77
CA GLN A 682 20.62 12.07 -10.98
C GLN A 682 19.22 12.36 -11.51
N VAL A 683 18.29 11.42 -11.37
CA VAL A 683 16.88 11.60 -11.74
C VAL A 683 15.96 11.13 -10.60
N LYS A 684 14.87 11.86 -10.37
CA LYS A 684 13.77 11.49 -9.47
C LYS A 684 12.43 11.70 -10.13
N ILE A 685 11.50 10.76 -9.93
CA ILE A 685 10.16 10.79 -10.55
C ILE A 685 9.11 11.06 -9.48
N ALA A 686 8.20 11.98 -9.75
CA ALA A 686 7.11 12.34 -8.84
C ALA A 686 5.86 12.79 -9.60
N MET A 687 4.71 12.69 -8.94
CA MET A 687 3.47 13.31 -9.36
C MET A 687 3.17 14.56 -8.55
N THR A 688 2.75 15.60 -9.25
CA THR A 688 2.15 16.81 -8.69
C THR A 688 0.79 16.98 -9.35
N ASN A 689 -0.28 16.99 -8.56
CA ASN A 689 -1.65 16.87 -9.05
C ASN A 689 -1.83 15.60 -9.93
N ALA A 690 -2.26 15.70 -11.18
CA ALA A 690 -2.53 14.55 -12.04
C ALA A 690 -1.41 14.22 -13.06
N SER A 691 -0.28 14.93 -13.01
CA SER A 691 0.82 14.80 -13.98
C SER A 691 2.06 14.19 -13.35
N LEU A 692 2.79 13.38 -14.14
CA LEU A 692 4.06 12.79 -13.76
C LEU A 692 5.21 13.65 -14.29
N PHE A 693 6.23 13.86 -13.47
CA PHE A 693 7.40 14.67 -13.78
C PHE A 693 8.71 13.94 -13.43
N ALA A 694 9.78 14.25 -14.16
CA ALA A 694 11.15 13.93 -13.78
C ALA A 694 11.87 15.21 -13.35
N TYR A 695 12.57 15.14 -12.22
CA TYR A 695 13.46 16.17 -11.71
C TYR A 695 14.89 15.67 -11.85
N VAL A 696 15.71 16.40 -12.59
CA VAL A 696 17.02 15.93 -13.05
C VAL A 696 18.11 16.88 -12.57
N ALA A 697 19.04 16.37 -11.79
CA ALA A 697 20.30 17.05 -11.52
C ALA A 697 21.18 16.90 -12.77
N ASP A 698 21.30 17.95 -13.57
CA ASP A 698 22.01 18.00 -14.85
C ASP A 698 23.39 18.66 -14.71
N GLY A 699 24.10 18.32 -13.62
CA GLY A 699 25.48 18.72 -13.38
C GLY A 699 25.71 20.22 -13.57
N ARG A 700 26.62 20.57 -14.50
CA ARG A 700 26.94 21.97 -14.83
C ARG A 700 25.75 22.80 -15.33
N ASN A 701 24.67 22.20 -15.80
CA ASN A 701 23.49 22.90 -16.30
C ASN A 701 22.46 23.20 -15.20
N GLY A 702 22.61 22.62 -14.01
CA GLY A 702 21.72 22.81 -12.88
C GLY A 702 20.54 21.83 -12.84
N LEU A 703 19.38 22.28 -12.36
CA LEU A 703 18.17 21.46 -12.26
C LEU A 703 17.34 21.58 -13.55
N ARG A 704 16.88 20.44 -14.08
CA ARG A 704 15.89 20.36 -15.17
C ARG A 704 14.61 19.68 -14.68
N ILE A 705 13.46 20.15 -15.15
CA ILE A 705 12.17 19.52 -14.90
C ILE A 705 11.56 19.08 -16.23
N LEU A 706 11.26 17.80 -16.33
CA LEU A 706 10.60 17.20 -17.48
C LEU A 706 9.17 16.81 -17.12
N GLN A 707 8.20 17.14 -17.96
CA GLN A 707 6.87 16.53 -17.89
C GLN A 707 6.91 15.19 -18.61
N LEU A 708 6.44 14.12 -17.97
CA LEU A 708 6.46 12.75 -18.51
C LEU A 708 5.07 12.28 -18.94
N THR A 709 4.02 12.81 -18.30
CA THR A 709 2.64 12.53 -18.68
C THR A 709 1.79 13.79 -18.72
N SER A 710 0.84 13.85 -19.66
CA SER A 710 -0.06 14.97 -19.84
C SER A 710 -1.38 14.51 -20.45
N GLN A 711 -2.50 14.89 -19.83
CA GLN A 711 -3.84 14.56 -20.35
C GLN A 711 -4.12 15.24 -21.70
N GLU A 712 -3.53 16.41 -21.92
CA GLU A 712 -3.75 17.23 -23.12
C GLU A 712 -2.97 16.74 -24.34
N THR A 713 -1.82 16.10 -24.13
CA THR A 713 -0.90 15.72 -25.21
C THR A 713 -0.77 14.23 -25.38
N MET A 714 -1.22 13.42 -24.41
CA MET A 714 -1.07 11.97 -24.44
C MET A 714 -2.41 11.26 -24.26
N PRO A 715 -2.97 10.63 -25.32
CA PRO A 715 -4.19 9.83 -25.21
C PRO A 715 -4.07 8.64 -24.24
N THR A 716 -2.86 8.18 -23.98
CA THR A 716 -2.53 6.97 -23.18
C THR A 716 -2.04 7.30 -21.77
N TYR A 717 -2.28 8.51 -21.26
CA TYR A 717 -1.82 8.95 -19.93
C TYR A 717 -2.38 8.13 -18.75
N ALA A 718 -3.50 7.43 -18.96
CA ALA A 718 -4.24 6.72 -17.92
C ALA A 718 -3.81 5.24 -17.78
N GLY A 719 -4.23 4.61 -16.67
CA GLY A 719 -3.92 3.22 -16.35
C GLY A 719 -2.58 3.01 -15.64
N PHE A 720 -2.24 1.75 -15.36
CA PHE A 720 -1.11 1.40 -14.49
C PHE A 720 0.26 1.72 -15.11
N SER A 721 0.44 1.56 -16.41
CA SER A 721 1.76 1.70 -17.05
C SER A 721 1.67 2.60 -18.29
N PRO A 722 1.32 3.89 -18.14
CA PRO A 722 1.37 4.81 -19.26
C PRO A 722 2.82 4.95 -19.73
N ARG A 723 3.05 4.84 -21.04
CA ARG A 723 4.39 5.05 -21.62
C ARG A 723 4.75 6.53 -21.45
N PRO A 724 5.88 6.90 -20.81
CA PRO A 724 6.23 8.30 -20.59
C PRO A 724 6.66 9.00 -21.89
N GLU A 725 6.31 10.28 -22.03
CA GLU A 725 6.74 11.16 -23.13
C GLU A 725 7.44 12.40 -22.55
N PRO A 726 8.77 12.34 -22.33
CA PRO A 726 9.49 13.43 -21.68
C PRO A 726 9.49 14.72 -22.50
N GLN A 727 9.18 15.83 -21.84
CA GLN A 727 9.30 17.19 -22.38
C GLN A 727 9.97 18.11 -21.37
N LEU A 728 11.07 18.76 -21.76
CA LEU A 728 11.70 19.80 -20.94
C LEU A 728 10.78 21.01 -20.79
N ILE A 729 10.33 21.27 -19.57
CA ILE A 729 9.36 22.35 -19.28
C ILE A 729 9.93 23.50 -18.48
N ALA A 730 10.96 23.26 -17.65
CA ALA A 730 11.58 24.26 -16.80
C ALA A 730 13.05 23.95 -16.50
N SER A 731 13.83 24.98 -16.19
CA SER A 731 15.26 24.87 -15.84
C SER A 731 15.66 25.85 -14.75
N PHE A 732 16.64 25.49 -13.93
CA PHE A 732 17.22 26.36 -12.90
C PHE A 732 18.73 26.20 -12.88
N LYS A 733 19.47 27.31 -12.98
CA LYS A 733 20.92 27.31 -12.83
C LYS A 733 21.28 27.30 -11.34
N THR A 734 21.79 26.17 -10.86
CA THR A 734 22.32 26.02 -9.50
C THR A 734 23.63 26.78 -9.32
N ARG A 735 23.99 27.06 -8.06
CA ARG A 735 25.25 27.72 -7.70
C ARG A 735 26.50 26.95 -8.14
N GLY A 736 26.51 25.66 -7.86
CA GLY A 736 27.53 24.72 -8.34
C GLY A 736 26.93 23.68 -9.27
N GLU A 737 27.66 22.59 -9.52
CA GLU A 737 27.14 21.47 -10.31
C GLU A 737 26.01 20.76 -9.55
N ALA A 738 24.83 20.61 -10.15
CA ALA A 738 23.76 19.81 -9.58
C ALA A 738 24.17 18.33 -9.54
N LEU A 739 24.43 17.80 -8.35
CA LEU A 739 24.89 16.43 -8.15
C LEU A 739 23.73 15.48 -7.82
N ALA A 740 22.76 15.95 -7.01
CA ALA A 740 21.65 15.13 -6.55
C ALA A 740 20.39 15.97 -6.28
N VAL A 741 19.22 15.32 -6.38
CA VAL A 741 17.90 15.83 -6.02
C VAL A 741 17.32 14.96 -4.92
N SER A 742 16.71 15.57 -3.91
CA SER A 742 16.07 14.83 -2.81
C SER A 742 15.01 13.86 -3.32
N LYS A 743 14.93 12.65 -2.72
CA LYS A 743 13.84 11.72 -3.02
C LYS A 743 12.48 12.40 -2.71
N PRO A 744 11.48 12.31 -3.62
CA PRO A 744 10.14 12.79 -3.35
C PRO A 744 9.46 12.03 -2.21
N LEU A 745 8.45 12.64 -1.59
CA LEU A 745 7.70 12.06 -0.48
C LEU A 745 6.92 10.82 -0.93
N ASP A 746 7.10 9.68 -0.25
CA ASP A 746 6.39 8.45 -0.56
C ASP A 746 4.87 8.65 -0.31
N ARG A 747 4.01 8.22 -1.23
CA ARG A 747 2.55 8.42 -1.11
C ARG A 747 1.72 7.14 -1.24
N ASP A 748 2.24 6.13 -1.92
CA ASP A 748 1.60 4.83 -2.10
C ASP A 748 2.21 3.73 -1.23
N ARG A 749 3.00 4.11 -0.22
CA ARG A 749 3.69 3.18 0.67
C ARG A 749 3.08 3.18 2.07
N ALA A 750 2.62 2.02 2.51
CA ALA A 750 2.07 1.80 3.85
C ALA A 750 2.82 0.75 4.68
N MET A 751 3.67 -0.04 4.01
CA MET A 751 4.64 -0.94 4.65
C MET A 751 5.96 -0.96 3.88
N ASP A 752 7.01 -1.48 4.51
CA ASP A 752 8.26 -1.81 3.83
C ASP A 752 8.30 -3.25 3.29
N GLU A 753 9.40 -3.60 2.63
CA GLU A 753 9.64 -4.92 2.04
C GLU A 753 9.72 -6.04 3.08
N SER A 754 10.00 -5.70 4.34
CA SER A 754 10.03 -6.62 5.49
C SER A 754 8.70 -6.69 6.23
N GLY A 755 7.62 -6.07 5.73
CA GLY A 755 6.30 -6.09 6.35
C GLY A 755 6.15 -5.17 7.57
N ASN A 756 7.11 -4.27 7.81
CA ASN A 756 6.99 -3.25 8.85
C ASN A 756 6.00 -2.19 8.39
N GLN A 757 5.00 -1.89 9.22
CA GLN A 757 4.04 -0.82 8.95
C GLN A 757 4.73 0.54 9.03
N ILE A 758 4.37 1.47 8.14
CA ILE A 758 4.89 2.85 8.13
C ILE A 758 3.80 3.92 8.11
N ALA A 759 2.58 3.56 7.74
CA ALA A 759 1.45 4.47 7.64
C ALA A 759 0.30 4.07 8.57
N VAL A 760 -0.45 5.06 9.04
CA VAL A 760 -1.63 4.83 9.89
C VAL A 760 -2.78 4.23 9.09
N PHE A 761 -3.52 3.32 9.72
CA PHE A 761 -4.78 2.82 9.21
C PHE A 761 -5.92 3.40 10.04
N GLY A 762 -6.93 3.97 9.39
CA GLY A 762 -8.02 4.68 10.08
C GLY A 762 -9.03 3.78 10.81
N ARG A 763 -8.71 2.49 11.00
CA ARG A 763 -9.59 1.47 11.58
C ARG A 763 -8.80 0.62 12.55
N ARG A 764 -9.33 0.49 13.77
CA ARG A 764 -8.70 -0.30 14.81
C ARG A 764 -8.55 -1.76 14.35
N GLY A 765 -7.31 -2.27 14.42
CA GLY A 765 -6.92 -3.62 13.99
C GLY A 765 -6.56 -3.73 12.50
N ALA A 766 -6.95 -2.75 11.67
CA ALA A 766 -6.60 -2.78 10.27
C ALA A 766 -5.12 -2.43 10.08
N ARG A 767 -4.45 -3.11 9.16
CA ARG A 767 -3.01 -2.97 8.93
C ARG A 767 -2.59 -3.54 7.56
N PRO A 768 -1.41 -3.20 7.04
CA PRO A 768 -0.80 -3.98 5.96
C PRO A 768 -0.47 -5.41 6.44
N PHE A 769 -0.13 -6.30 5.51
CA PHE A 769 0.39 -7.62 5.87
C PHE A 769 1.71 -7.52 6.62
N ASN A 770 1.95 -8.47 7.53
CA ASN A 770 3.27 -8.63 8.16
C ASN A 770 4.14 -9.58 7.32
N PHE A 771 5.42 -9.72 7.69
CA PHE A 771 6.37 -10.54 6.96
C PHE A 771 5.87 -11.98 6.72
N ASP A 772 5.41 -12.68 7.76
CA ASP A 772 4.99 -14.08 7.67
C ASP A 772 3.75 -14.27 6.79
N GLU A 773 2.84 -13.30 6.78
CA GLU A 773 1.69 -13.29 5.87
C GLU A 773 2.13 -13.10 4.43
N ILE A 774 3.08 -12.19 4.18
CA ILE A 774 3.64 -11.95 2.85
C ILE A 774 4.36 -13.21 2.36
N GLN A 775 5.23 -13.82 3.17
CA GLN A 775 5.96 -15.02 2.75
C GLN A 775 5.00 -16.18 2.44
N ARG A 776 3.99 -16.43 3.29
CA ARG A 776 2.95 -17.45 3.01
C ARG A 776 2.18 -17.20 1.73
N MET A 777 1.97 -15.93 1.37
CA MET A 777 1.30 -15.55 0.12
C MET A 777 2.20 -15.72 -1.11
N LEU A 778 3.50 -15.47 -0.96
CA LEU A 778 4.46 -15.45 -2.06
C LEU A 778 5.18 -16.78 -2.28
N ARG A 779 5.19 -17.68 -1.30
CA ARG A 779 5.99 -18.90 -1.33
C ARG A 779 5.20 -20.13 -0.95
N THR A 780 5.63 -21.25 -1.50
CA THR A 780 5.13 -22.59 -1.17
C THR A 780 5.54 -23.01 0.26
N GLY A 781 4.95 -24.09 0.77
CA GLY A 781 5.36 -24.68 2.06
C GLY A 781 5.22 -23.74 3.26
N GLU A 782 4.07 -23.08 3.39
CA GLU A 782 3.79 -22.11 4.47
C GLU A 782 4.82 -20.97 4.55
N GLY A 783 5.30 -20.50 3.41
CA GLY A 783 6.21 -19.35 3.33
C GLY A 783 7.69 -19.70 3.29
N ASN A 784 8.07 -20.97 3.38
CA ASN A 784 9.47 -21.40 3.49
C ASN A 784 10.05 -21.99 2.20
N GLY A 785 9.21 -22.30 1.21
CA GLY A 785 9.63 -22.91 -0.05
C GLY A 785 9.95 -21.89 -1.14
N ASP A 786 9.92 -22.38 -2.38
CA ASP A 786 10.11 -21.58 -3.59
C ASP A 786 8.96 -20.59 -3.79
N TYR A 787 9.22 -19.55 -4.60
CA TYR A 787 8.18 -18.61 -5.01
C TYR A 787 7.04 -19.33 -5.71
N PHE A 788 5.83 -19.06 -5.24
CA PHE A 788 4.61 -19.52 -5.85
C PHE A 788 4.24 -18.59 -7.02
N THR A 789 4.13 -19.17 -8.21
CA THR A 789 3.75 -18.43 -9.43
C THR A 789 2.49 -19.02 -10.06
N VAL A 790 1.69 -18.17 -10.69
CA VAL A 790 0.37 -18.55 -11.21
C VAL A 790 0.15 -18.16 -12.67
N THR A 791 -0.81 -18.83 -13.29
CA THR A 791 -1.51 -18.41 -14.50
C THR A 791 -2.97 -18.11 -14.17
N ASP A 792 -3.64 -17.30 -14.99
CA ASP A 792 -5.06 -16.97 -14.76
C ASP A 792 -6.01 -18.13 -15.08
N GLU A 793 -5.53 -19.11 -15.83
CA GLU A 793 -6.22 -20.38 -16.10
C GLU A 793 -5.56 -21.51 -15.32
N PRO A 794 -6.31 -22.54 -14.88
CA PRO A 794 -5.76 -23.66 -14.12
C PRO A 794 -4.78 -24.48 -14.96
N SER A 795 -3.61 -24.78 -14.41
CA SER A 795 -2.57 -25.59 -15.06
C SER A 795 -2.82 -27.10 -14.97
N ASN A 796 -3.60 -27.54 -13.98
CA ASN A 796 -3.89 -28.94 -13.69
C ASN A 796 -5.41 -29.20 -13.71
N ALA A 797 -5.80 -30.44 -13.99
CA ALA A 797 -7.21 -30.83 -14.00
C ALA A 797 -7.85 -30.72 -12.59
N PRO A 798 -9.15 -30.33 -12.50
CA PRO A 798 -9.85 -30.34 -11.22
C PRO A 798 -10.01 -31.76 -10.70
N ARG A 799 -10.01 -31.94 -9.37
CA ARG A 799 -10.54 -33.16 -8.77
C ARG A 799 -12.00 -33.34 -9.18
N SER A 800 -12.37 -34.58 -9.51
CA SER A 800 -13.76 -34.92 -9.84
C SER A 800 -14.66 -34.58 -8.67
N PHE A 801 -15.80 -33.96 -8.94
CA PHE A 801 -16.87 -33.87 -7.95
C PHE A 801 -17.21 -35.31 -7.57
N ALA A 802 -17.12 -35.68 -6.29
CA ALA A 802 -17.64 -36.96 -5.85
C ALA A 802 -19.13 -36.97 -6.24
N GLY A 803 -19.46 -37.68 -7.32
CA GLY A 803 -20.84 -37.94 -7.67
C GLY A 803 -21.47 -38.57 -6.44
N THR A 804 -22.67 -38.14 -6.09
CA THR A 804 -23.51 -38.87 -5.14
C THR A 804 -23.60 -40.30 -5.63
N SER A 805 -22.72 -41.17 -5.14
CA SER A 805 -22.90 -42.60 -5.28
C SER A 805 -24.25 -42.86 -4.63
N ARG A 806 -25.21 -43.27 -5.45
CA ARG A 806 -26.52 -43.72 -4.98
C ARG A 806 -26.24 -44.65 -3.81
N MET A 807 -26.71 -44.29 -2.62
CA MET A 807 -26.93 -45.30 -1.59
C MET A 807 -27.80 -46.34 -2.27
N ASN A 808 -27.23 -47.49 -2.60
CA ASN A 808 -27.98 -48.63 -3.04
C ASN A 808 -28.90 -48.99 -1.87
N SER A 809 -30.17 -48.64 -2.03
CA SER A 809 -31.28 -49.19 -1.28
C SER A 809 -31.30 -50.69 -1.54
N GLY A 810 -30.69 -51.45 -0.65
CA GLY A 810 -30.65 -52.90 -0.75
C GLY A 810 -29.93 -53.48 0.46
N VAL A 811 -30.61 -53.52 1.60
CA VAL A 811 -30.85 -54.73 2.43
C VAL A 811 -31.76 -54.28 3.58
N LEU A 812 -33.06 -54.51 3.41
CA LEU A 812 -34.00 -54.57 4.52
C LEU A 812 -35.01 -55.66 4.16
N THR A 813 -34.63 -56.91 4.42
CA THR A 813 -35.54 -58.06 4.46
C THR A 813 -34.81 -59.24 5.10
N GLY A 814 -35.39 -59.78 6.18
CA GLY A 814 -35.06 -61.12 6.69
C GLY A 814 -34.35 -61.17 8.03
N LEU A 815 -35.04 -60.79 9.12
CA LEU A 815 -34.64 -61.17 10.48
C LEU A 815 -35.88 -61.62 11.24
N LEU A 816 -36.27 -62.88 11.04
CA LEU A 816 -37.16 -63.64 11.93
C LEU A 816 -37.20 -65.12 11.52
N LEU A 817 -36.94 -65.97 12.51
CA LEU A 817 -37.08 -67.44 12.62
C LEU A 817 -36.00 -68.36 12.05
N GLY A 818 -35.42 -69.15 12.96
CA GLY A 818 -34.62 -70.34 12.70
C GLY A 818 -33.87 -70.83 13.94
N VAL A 819 -34.60 -71.46 14.87
CA VAL A 819 -34.12 -72.07 16.12
C VAL A 819 -33.67 -73.53 15.86
N LEU A 820 -32.75 -74.03 16.70
CA LEU A 820 -32.30 -75.43 16.95
C LEU A 820 -31.22 -76.02 16.03
N VAL A 821 -30.23 -76.82 16.48
CA VAL A 821 -29.65 -77.21 17.78
C VAL A 821 -28.37 -78.03 17.50
N SER A 822 -27.31 -77.89 18.33
CA SER A 822 -26.46 -78.97 18.90
C SER A 822 -25.35 -78.27 19.72
N VAL A 823 -25.35 -78.25 21.07
CA VAL A 823 -25.03 -79.32 22.04
C VAL A 823 -23.68 -79.94 21.65
N THR A 824 -22.55 -79.76 22.34
CA THR A 824 -22.19 -79.71 23.78
C THR A 824 -20.73 -79.20 23.83
N SER A 825 -20.22 -78.50 24.83
CA SER A 825 -19.83 -79.10 26.11
C SER A 825 -19.11 -78.07 27.02
N TYR A 826 -19.29 -78.29 28.32
CA TYR A 826 -18.45 -77.90 29.46
C TYR A 826 -18.70 -76.59 30.24
N CYS A 827 -19.14 -76.87 31.47
CA CYS A 827 -19.45 -76.04 32.62
C CYS A 827 -18.18 -75.54 33.34
N GLY A 828 -18.31 -74.45 34.12
CA GLY A 828 -17.32 -74.16 35.17
C GLY A 828 -17.32 -72.73 35.71
N ALA A 829 -18.12 -72.48 36.74
CA ALA A 829 -18.29 -71.22 37.47
C ALA A 829 -17.01 -70.65 38.14
N ARG A 830 -16.97 -69.32 38.36
CA ARG A 830 -16.97 -68.68 39.71
C ARG A 830 -16.72 -67.15 39.75
N ARG A 831 -17.63 -66.48 40.45
CA ARG A 831 -17.50 -65.40 41.48
C ARG A 831 -16.75 -64.08 41.20
N LEU A 832 -17.56 -63.01 41.17
CA LEU A 832 -17.62 -61.84 42.07
C LEU A 832 -16.33 -61.29 42.72
N GLY A 833 -16.08 -59.99 42.50
CA GLY A 833 -15.27 -59.14 43.37
C GLY A 833 -15.34 -57.64 43.01
N ARG A 834 -16.18 -56.88 43.72
CA ARG A 834 -16.17 -55.39 43.75
C ARG A 834 -14.97 -54.88 44.58
N ARG A 835 -14.28 -53.82 44.15
CA ARG A 835 -13.87 -52.71 45.05
C ARG A 835 -13.43 -51.42 44.32
N LYS A 836 -13.60 -50.33 45.07
CA LYS A 836 -13.59 -48.89 44.76
C LYS A 836 -12.18 -48.26 44.69
N LEU A 837 -12.09 -47.15 43.92
CA LEU A 837 -11.41 -45.85 44.17
C LEU A 837 -10.06 -45.81 44.93
N ARG A 838 -9.02 -45.19 44.34
CA ARG A 838 -8.60 -43.75 44.47
C ARG A 838 -7.12 -43.54 44.07
N ARG A 839 -6.86 -42.37 43.46
CA ARG A 839 -5.63 -41.54 43.43
C ARG A 839 -4.31 -42.15 42.90
N SER A 840 -3.86 -41.62 41.76
CA SER A 840 -2.85 -40.54 41.67
C SER A 840 -2.96 -39.87 40.30
#